data_AF-C0CHF2-F1
#
_entry.id   AF-C0CHF2-F1
#
_cell.length_a   1.000
_cell.length_b   1.000
_cell.length_c   1.000
_cell.angle_alpha   90.00
_cell.angle_beta   90.00
_cell.angle_gamma   90.00
#
_symmetry.space_group_name_H-M   'P 1'
#
loop_
_entity.id
_entity.type
_entity.pdbx_description
1 polymer ?
#
loop_
_entity_poly.entity_id
_entity_poly.type
_entity_poly.pdbx_seq_one_letter_code
_entity_poly.pdbx_strand_id
1 'polypeptide(L)'
;LTEETLDIVTSLKLLVDYARQRELLEIYREEIEYICVRHCYYRFLTFKRFKETGKLDLQVRLINEIFDFLDKEFPSWSENRYVIYSMTKEMKDFLRVCDTRKKMLNFVRQTDGKGMKRKKKWLRVHSHRRKVKEIWKGFWGSDEKLAYLVSKCLQVKKRAPKIVKKKLSVLSYRYYTAYLLRHKVDDKTILIESKHGEDLAGNMFQILKELKDPKYKMYPVYVSMKEEYIPKYREVLLQYDMKHCMFVKTGTKTYKRLLATAKFLITDTSFPPYYIKRENQVYLNTWHGTPLKAMGRIVPNREYGLGNVQRNFFIADYLLYQQEFSRDIFLRDYMIEHIYPGKILTWGYPRNVAFFSTERYEQIRKEMGLEDKQVVVYMPTWRGMLHKKENAKQIQILVQHLMKLDKILGEDQIFYVKLHPYVKEGINLEGFAHIKEFPSRYETYDFLNASDALVTDYSSIMFDYAVSNKKIILFVYDKEEYLKDRGLYVDLDEIGLPQAKGVTRLQKLLREPEYDLSEFRAKFCPYDRKDNAVMVCDEWIRGVRGELPVQKISNNGKEKVLVFTQRAVDRALVKELNAQVQRDGERREYYLSFPGYVMRQTSSVLSELDPRIYYFPIEIKANYTILELIASQIVFRYDIDKGPLAKLTNRLALREYQKIYGSYEFDKLVILSCRTKRLYWILRCTSDHRILCLGRQEGLYNTDESFRRQVDYLLKRRADFERVVLSEELAKKKGLKKDSNIVVCDGRADFEEIWREEER
;
A
#
# COMPACT_ATOMS: atom_id res chain seq x y z
N LEU A 1 -41.10 -55.45 0.17
CA LEU A 1 -40.47 -55.84 1.45
C LEU A 1 -41.18 -57.08 1.99
N THR A 2 -40.43 -58.13 2.29
CA THR A 2 -40.84 -59.33 3.03
C THR A 2 -39.94 -59.44 4.27
N GLU A 3 -40.24 -60.32 5.23
CA GLU A 3 -39.31 -60.61 6.35
C GLU A 3 -37.93 -61.05 5.81
N GLU A 4 -37.89 -61.82 4.73
CA GLU A 4 -36.65 -62.21 4.02
C GLU A 4 -35.83 -61.01 3.52
N THR A 5 -36.43 -59.81 3.42
CA THR A 5 -35.66 -58.62 3.04
C THR A 5 -34.73 -58.15 4.16
N LEU A 6 -34.98 -58.55 5.42
CA LEU A 6 -34.10 -58.29 6.56
C LEU A 6 -32.83 -59.16 6.52
N ASP A 7 -32.87 -60.29 5.80
CA ASP A 7 -31.73 -61.20 5.63
C ASP A 7 -30.52 -60.55 4.92
N ILE A 8 -30.70 -59.34 4.36
CA ILE A 8 -29.58 -58.56 3.82
C ILE A 8 -28.56 -58.25 4.92
N VAL A 9 -28.98 -57.92 6.13
CA VAL A 9 -28.05 -57.62 7.23
C VAL A 9 -27.36 -58.90 7.68
N THR A 10 -28.09 -60.01 7.76
CA THR A 10 -27.54 -61.34 8.06
C THR A 10 -26.50 -61.76 7.02
N SER A 11 -26.80 -61.57 5.74
CA SER A 11 -25.91 -61.90 4.62
C SER A 11 -24.63 -61.05 4.63
N LEU A 12 -24.74 -59.75 4.92
CA LEU A 12 -23.58 -58.86 5.04
C LEU A 12 -22.73 -59.18 6.27
N LYS A 13 -23.35 -59.58 7.39
CA LYS A 13 -22.62 -60.08 8.57
C LYS A 13 -21.84 -61.35 8.24
N LEU A 14 -22.46 -62.32 7.58
CA LEU A 14 -21.77 -63.55 7.14
C LEU A 14 -20.58 -63.24 6.21
N LEU A 15 -20.73 -62.27 5.30
CA LEU A 15 -19.63 -61.81 4.45
C LEU A 15 -18.47 -61.22 5.28
N VAL A 16 -18.78 -60.32 6.22
CA VAL A 16 -17.77 -59.67 7.09
C VAL A 16 -17.10 -60.70 8.00
N ASP A 17 -17.86 -61.62 8.58
CA ASP A 17 -17.36 -62.67 9.46
C ASP A 17 -16.48 -63.68 8.68
N TYR A 18 -16.89 -64.08 7.47
CA TYR A 18 -16.07 -64.90 6.59
C TYR A 18 -14.75 -64.21 6.24
N ALA A 19 -14.80 -62.93 5.86
CA ALA A 19 -13.61 -62.15 5.55
C ALA A 19 -12.70 -61.99 6.78
N ARG A 20 -13.28 -61.81 7.97
CA ARG A 20 -12.54 -61.71 9.24
C ARG A 20 -11.85 -63.03 9.61
N GLN A 21 -12.55 -64.16 9.49
CA GLN A 21 -12.00 -65.49 9.81
C GLN A 21 -10.84 -65.89 8.90
N ARG A 22 -10.75 -65.32 7.69
CA ARG A 22 -9.65 -65.57 6.74
C ARG A 22 -8.64 -64.41 6.66
N GLU A 23 -8.70 -63.47 7.61
CA GLU A 23 -7.81 -62.30 7.68
C GLU A 23 -7.88 -61.37 6.44
N LEU A 24 -8.93 -61.50 5.62
CA LEU A 24 -9.16 -60.70 4.42
C LEU A 24 -9.80 -59.34 4.72
N LEU A 25 -10.44 -59.18 5.88
CA LEU A 25 -11.18 -57.96 6.23
C LEU A 25 -10.26 -56.74 6.37
N GLU A 26 -9.05 -56.90 6.89
CA GLU A 26 -8.08 -55.80 7.00
C GLU A 26 -7.44 -55.46 5.66
N ILE A 27 -7.16 -56.48 4.85
CA ILE A 27 -6.50 -56.35 3.55
C ILE A 27 -7.42 -55.65 2.53
N TYR A 28 -8.69 -56.05 2.49
CA TYR A 28 -9.71 -55.56 1.55
C TYR A 28 -10.78 -54.71 2.24
N ARG A 29 -10.38 -53.99 3.29
CA ARG A 29 -11.30 -53.24 4.16
C ARG A 29 -12.17 -52.27 3.37
N GLU A 30 -11.56 -51.49 2.49
CA GLU A 30 -12.26 -50.46 1.73
C GLU A 30 -13.25 -51.07 0.72
N GLU A 31 -12.90 -52.19 0.08
CA GLU A 31 -13.74 -52.91 -0.87
C GLU A 31 -14.91 -53.62 -0.19
N ILE A 32 -14.67 -54.28 0.95
CA ILE A 32 -15.72 -54.97 1.72
C ILE A 32 -16.69 -53.95 2.31
N GLU A 33 -16.17 -52.86 2.86
CA GLU A 33 -16.98 -51.73 3.33
C GLU A 33 -17.81 -51.15 2.19
N TYR A 34 -17.20 -50.92 1.03
CA TYR A 34 -17.90 -50.45 -0.16
C TYR A 34 -19.03 -51.40 -0.58
N ILE A 35 -18.80 -52.71 -0.62
CA ILE A 35 -19.82 -53.72 -0.95
C ILE A 35 -20.99 -53.61 0.04
N CYS A 36 -20.70 -53.61 1.34
CA CYS A 36 -21.70 -53.53 2.40
C CYS A 36 -22.54 -52.25 2.30
N VAL A 37 -21.88 -51.10 2.25
CA VAL A 37 -22.51 -49.78 2.19
C VAL A 37 -23.36 -49.63 0.93
N ARG A 38 -22.86 -50.10 -0.22
CA ARG A 38 -23.58 -50.05 -1.50
C ARG A 38 -24.87 -50.88 -1.45
N HIS A 39 -24.83 -52.09 -0.93
CA HIS A 39 -26.01 -52.95 -0.84
C HIS A 39 -27.07 -52.40 0.12
N CYS A 40 -26.64 -51.85 1.26
CA CYS A 40 -27.50 -51.11 2.20
C CYS A 40 -28.21 -49.93 1.52
N TYR A 41 -27.48 -49.13 0.75
CA TYR A 41 -28.07 -47.98 0.05
C TYR A 41 -29.03 -48.34 -1.09
N TYR A 42 -28.79 -49.43 -1.81
CA TYR A 42 -29.77 -49.93 -2.79
C TYR A 42 -31.08 -50.32 -2.12
N ARG A 43 -31.05 -50.87 -0.89
CA ARG A 43 -32.26 -51.17 -0.12
C ARG A 43 -33.02 -49.90 0.24
N PHE A 44 -32.35 -48.83 0.67
CA PHE A 44 -33.04 -47.57 0.97
C PHE A 44 -33.70 -46.93 -0.26
N LEU A 45 -33.13 -47.09 -1.46
CA LEU A 45 -33.78 -46.61 -2.67
C LEU A 45 -35.11 -47.32 -3.00
N THR A 46 -35.30 -48.56 -2.54
CA THR A 46 -36.56 -49.28 -2.75
C THR A 46 -37.75 -48.57 -2.08
N PHE A 47 -37.51 -47.89 -0.94
CA PHE A 47 -38.53 -47.11 -0.23
C PHE A 47 -39.12 -45.98 -1.08
N LYS A 48 -38.35 -45.49 -2.07
CA LYS A 48 -38.79 -44.46 -3.02
C LYS A 48 -39.61 -45.04 -4.18
N ARG A 49 -39.38 -46.30 -4.56
CA ARG A 49 -39.83 -46.90 -5.82
C ARG A 49 -41.19 -47.61 -5.69
N PHE A 50 -41.52 -48.19 -4.54
CA PHE A 50 -42.75 -48.98 -4.38
C PHE A 50 -43.84 -48.25 -3.55
N LYS A 51 -45.10 -48.53 -3.90
CA LYS A 51 -46.29 -48.16 -3.11
C LYS A 51 -46.56 -49.30 -2.13
N GLU A 52 -45.80 -49.31 -1.04
CA GLU A 52 -45.97 -50.33 0.00
C GLU A 52 -46.85 -49.76 1.10
N THR A 53 -48.11 -50.21 1.15
CA THR A 53 -49.02 -49.97 2.28
C THR A 53 -48.87 -51.12 3.27
N GLY A 54 -48.81 -50.81 4.58
CA GLY A 54 -48.78 -51.84 5.63
C GLY A 54 -47.41 -52.48 5.91
N LYS A 55 -46.30 -51.87 5.45
CA LYS A 55 -44.93 -52.39 5.64
C LYS A 55 -43.99 -51.43 6.39
N LEU A 56 -44.56 -50.43 7.07
CA LEU A 56 -43.80 -49.41 7.81
C LEU A 56 -42.93 -50.03 8.91
N ASP A 57 -43.45 -51.03 9.63
CA ASP A 57 -42.72 -51.71 10.70
C ASP A 57 -41.44 -52.38 10.15
N LEU A 58 -41.57 -53.14 9.06
CA LEU A 58 -40.44 -53.74 8.34
C LEU A 58 -39.43 -52.70 7.81
N GLN A 59 -39.90 -51.55 7.32
CA GLN A 59 -39.01 -50.47 6.88
C GLN A 59 -38.22 -49.86 8.04
N VAL A 60 -38.87 -49.67 9.19
CA VAL A 60 -38.23 -49.13 10.40
C VAL A 60 -37.21 -50.13 10.94
N ARG A 61 -37.56 -51.42 11.03
CA ARG A 61 -36.64 -52.50 11.43
C ARG A 61 -35.42 -52.56 10.51
N LEU A 62 -35.63 -52.63 9.19
CA LEU A 62 -34.55 -52.65 8.20
C LEU A 62 -33.62 -51.44 8.30
N ILE A 63 -34.16 -50.24 8.52
CA ILE A 63 -33.34 -49.03 8.71
C ILE A 63 -32.48 -49.17 9.95
N ASN A 64 -33.06 -49.56 11.09
CA ASN A 64 -32.31 -49.68 12.34
C ASN A 64 -31.22 -50.75 12.22
N GLU A 65 -31.55 -51.95 11.73
CA GLU A 65 -30.58 -53.04 11.58
C GLU A 65 -29.43 -52.70 10.63
N ILE A 66 -29.71 -52.02 9.51
CA ILE A 66 -28.67 -51.56 8.59
C ILE A 66 -27.75 -50.54 9.26
N PHE A 67 -28.31 -49.52 9.94
CA PHE A 67 -27.49 -48.51 10.59
C PHE A 67 -26.70 -49.13 11.76
N ASP A 68 -27.29 -50.02 12.55
CA ASP A 68 -26.60 -50.71 13.64
C ASP A 68 -25.45 -51.57 13.12
N PHE A 69 -25.63 -52.27 11.99
CA PHE A 69 -24.57 -53.02 11.32
C PHE A 69 -23.45 -52.11 10.80
N LEU A 70 -23.78 -51.06 10.05
CA LEU A 70 -22.78 -50.16 9.45
C LEU A 70 -22.01 -49.36 10.52
N ASP A 71 -22.71 -48.83 11.52
CA ASP A 71 -22.09 -48.04 12.60
C ASP A 71 -21.17 -48.92 13.46
N LYS A 72 -21.50 -50.22 13.62
CA LYS A 72 -20.68 -51.18 14.38
C LYS A 72 -19.47 -51.67 13.59
N GLU A 73 -19.68 -52.16 12.38
CA GLU A 73 -18.61 -52.82 11.61
C GLU A 73 -17.71 -51.81 10.88
N PHE A 74 -18.23 -50.63 10.54
CA PHE A 74 -17.53 -49.62 9.74
C PHE A 74 -17.81 -48.18 10.22
N PRO A 75 -17.36 -47.72 11.40
CA PRO A 75 -17.79 -46.44 12.00
C PRO A 75 -17.64 -45.18 11.10
N SER A 76 -16.67 -45.19 10.17
CA SER A 76 -16.41 -44.10 9.22
C SER A 76 -17.01 -44.34 7.83
N TRP A 77 -17.97 -45.26 7.69
CA TRP A 77 -18.57 -45.68 6.42
C TRP A 77 -19.13 -44.53 5.55
N SER A 78 -19.51 -43.43 6.20
CA SER A 78 -20.02 -42.24 5.52
C SER A 78 -18.94 -41.41 4.80
N GLU A 79 -17.67 -41.65 5.10
CA GLU A 79 -16.49 -40.96 4.55
C GLU A 79 -15.77 -41.76 3.45
N ASN A 80 -16.21 -43.00 3.20
CA ASN A 80 -15.62 -43.89 2.21
C ASN A 80 -15.64 -43.29 0.79
N ARG A 81 -14.45 -43.14 0.19
CA ARG A 81 -14.31 -42.47 -1.12
C ARG A 81 -14.98 -43.27 -2.24
N TYR A 82 -14.81 -44.60 -2.27
CA TYR A 82 -15.41 -45.45 -3.32
C TYR A 82 -16.93 -45.33 -3.35
N VAL A 83 -17.55 -45.28 -2.17
CA VAL A 83 -18.99 -45.07 -2.00
C VAL A 83 -19.41 -43.72 -2.59
N ILE A 84 -18.69 -42.63 -2.27
CA ILE A 84 -19.00 -41.27 -2.75
C ILE A 84 -18.87 -41.16 -4.29
N TYR A 85 -17.86 -41.80 -4.88
CA TYR A 85 -17.63 -41.71 -6.33
C TYR A 85 -18.59 -42.58 -7.15
N SER A 86 -18.85 -43.81 -6.72
CA SER A 86 -19.64 -44.80 -7.47
C SER A 86 -21.16 -44.66 -7.32
N MET A 87 -21.64 -43.86 -6.36
CA MET A 87 -23.07 -43.62 -6.18
C MET A 87 -23.71 -42.98 -7.43
N THR A 88 -24.83 -43.55 -7.86
CA THR A 88 -25.67 -42.95 -8.90
C THR A 88 -26.19 -41.57 -8.45
N LYS A 89 -26.46 -40.69 -9.41
CA LYS A 89 -27.05 -39.36 -9.13
C LYS A 89 -28.33 -39.45 -8.31
N GLU A 90 -29.15 -40.49 -8.54
CA GLU A 90 -30.37 -40.74 -7.78
C GLU A 90 -30.10 -41.05 -6.30
N MET A 91 -29.06 -41.84 -6.00
CA MET A 91 -28.63 -42.12 -4.62
C MET A 91 -28.12 -40.87 -3.94
N LYS A 92 -27.24 -40.10 -4.63
CA LYS A 92 -26.68 -38.85 -4.11
C LYS A 92 -27.78 -37.85 -3.72
N ASP A 93 -28.77 -37.68 -4.59
CA ASP A 93 -29.89 -36.76 -4.34
C ASP A 93 -30.79 -37.21 -3.18
N PHE A 94 -30.99 -38.53 -3.03
CA PHE A 94 -31.79 -39.09 -1.94
C PHE A 94 -31.08 -38.97 -0.59
N LEU A 95 -29.81 -39.37 -0.52
CA LEU A 95 -29.00 -39.32 0.69
C LEU A 95 -28.67 -37.89 1.13
N ARG A 96 -28.56 -36.94 0.20
CA ARG A 96 -28.42 -35.51 0.56
C ARG A 96 -29.55 -35.00 1.46
N VAL A 97 -30.72 -35.65 1.44
CA VAL A 97 -31.86 -35.34 2.30
C VAL A 97 -31.96 -36.32 3.48
N CYS A 98 -31.64 -37.60 3.26
CA CYS A 98 -31.78 -38.70 4.23
C CYS A 98 -30.42 -39.33 4.62
N ASP A 99 -29.45 -38.51 5.00
CA ASP A 99 -28.05 -38.91 5.31
C ASP A 99 -27.84 -39.51 6.71
N THR A 100 -28.89 -39.60 7.53
CA THR A 100 -28.80 -40.05 8.94
C THR A 100 -29.99 -40.94 9.28
N ARG A 101 -29.80 -41.86 10.25
CA ARG A 101 -30.85 -42.75 10.78
C ARG A 101 -32.15 -41.99 11.06
N LYS A 102 -32.06 -40.88 11.81
CA LYS A 102 -33.20 -40.01 12.14
C LYS A 102 -33.93 -39.47 10.91
N LYS A 103 -33.20 -39.01 9.89
CA LYS A 103 -33.81 -38.45 8.67
C LYS A 103 -34.42 -39.54 7.80
N MET A 104 -33.81 -40.72 7.73
CA MET A 104 -34.35 -41.88 7.00
C MET A 104 -35.65 -42.39 7.64
N LEU A 105 -35.68 -42.55 8.95
CA LEU A 105 -36.89 -42.90 9.71
C LEU A 105 -38.00 -41.87 9.51
N ASN A 106 -37.66 -40.58 9.54
CA ASN A 106 -38.61 -39.52 9.30
C ASN A 106 -39.18 -39.56 7.87
N PHE A 107 -38.37 -39.89 6.88
CA PHE A 107 -38.82 -40.07 5.50
C PHE A 107 -39.82 -41.22 5.38
N VAL A 108 -39.52 -42.41 5.88
CA VAL A 108 -40.44 -43.57 5.74
C VAL A 108 -41.75 -43.33 6.51
N ARG A 109 -41.70 -42.82 7.74
CA ARG A 109 -42.90 -42.51 8.54
C ARG A 109 -43.78 -41.45 7.87
N GLN A 110 -43.20 -40.37 7.35
CA GLN A 110 -43.99 -39.32 6.69
C GLN A 110 -44.46 -39.69 5.28
N THR A 111 -43.89 -40.74 4.69
CA THR A 111 -44.23 -41.16 3.33
C THR A 111 -44.92 -42.52 3.25
N ASP A 112 -45.27 -43.10 4.39
CA ASP A 112 -45.99 -44.37 4.47
C ASP A 112 -47.34 -44.31 3.75
N GLY A 113 -47.67 -45.38 3.02
CA GLY A 113 -48.85 -45.49 2.17
C GLY A 113 -48.93 -44.48 1.00
N LYS A 114 -47.96 -43.57 0.84
CA LYS A 114 -47.98 -42.54 -0.22
C LYS A 114 -47.40 -43.07 -1.52
N GLY A 115 -48.06 -42.75 -2.64
CA GLY A 115 -47.55 -43.06 -3.98
C GLY A 115 -46.27 -42.28 -4.34
N MET A 116 -45.54 -42.79 -5.34
CA MET A 116 -44.22 -42.29 -5.77
C MET A 116 -44.17 -40.76 -6.02
N LYS A 117 -45.23 -40.15 -6.59
CA LYS A 117 -45.31 -38.70 -6.84
C LYS A 117 -45.21 -37.88 -5.54
N ARG A 118 -45.88 -38.32 -4.46
CA ARG A 118 -45.85 -37.65 -3.15
C ARG A 118 -44.50 -37.83 -2.44
N LYS A 119 -43.88 -39.01 -2.54
CA LYS A 119 -42.52 -39.27 -2.02
C LYS A 119 -41.47 -38.37 -2.70
N LYS A 120 -41.53 -38.26 -4.04
CA LYS A 120 -40.67 -37.34 -4.82
C LYS A 120 -40.89 -35.87 -4.45
N LYS A 121 -42.15 -35.44 -4.23
CA LYS A 121 -42.46 -34.08 -3.78
C LYS A 121 -41.85 -33.78 -2.40
N TRP A 122 -41.93 -34.73 -1.47
CA TRP A 122 -41.35 -34.58 -0.13
C TRP A 122 -39.84 -34.36 -0.17
N LEU A 123 -39.11 -35.17 -0.96
CA LEU A 123 -37.66 -35.05 -1.14
C LEU A 123 -37.28 -33.70 -1.76
N ARG A 124 -38.04 -33.24 -2.77
CA ARG A 124 -37.82 -31.94 -3.43
C ARG A 124 -37.96 -30.77 -2.46
N VAL A 125 -38.99 -30.79 -1.61
CA VAL A 125 -39.24 -29.72 -0.61
C VAL A 125 -38.12 -29.66 0.43
N HIS A 126 -37.70 -30.81 0.96
CA HIS A 126 -36.66 -30.85 1.99
C HIS A 126 -35.27 -30.51 1.43
N SER A 127 -34.96 -30.93 0.20
CA SER A 127 -33.75 -30.50 -0.52
C SER A 127 -33.70 -28.98 -0.72
N HIS A 128 -34.83 -28.37 -1.12
CA HIS A 128 -34.92 -26.92 -1.30
C HIS A 128 -34.74 -26.15 0.02
N ARG A 129 -35.38 -26.60 1.11
CA ARG A 129 -35.21 -26.01 2.45
C ARG A 129 -33.76 -26.07 2.94
N ARG A 130 -33.04 -27.17 2.70
CA ARG A 130 -31.61 -27.28 3.03
C ARG A 130 -30.76 -26.32 2.22
N LYS A 131 -30.99 -26.23 0.90
CA LYS A 131 -30.28 -25.29 0.01
C LYS A 131 -30.50 -23.84 0.44
N VAL A 132 -31.72 -23.49 0.85
CA VAL A 132 -32.01 -22.17 1.44
C VAL A 132 -31.23 -21.99 2.76
N LYS A 133 -31.23 -22.95 3.69
CA LYS A 133 -30.43 -22.85 4.93
C LYS A 133 -28.92 -22.71 4.68
N GLU A 134 -28.36 -23.40 3.71
CA GLU A 134 -26.93 -23.30 3.33
C GLU A 134 -26.62 -21.93 2.70
N ILE A 135 -27.49 -21.44 1.81
CA ILE A 135 -27.40 -20.07 1.27
C ILE A 135 -27.46 -19.05 2.40
N TRP A 136 -28.36 -19.22 3.37
CA TRP A 136 -28.54 -18.31 4.50
C TRP A 136 -27.41 -18.37 5.54
N LYS A 137 -26.78 -19.53 5.75
CA LYS A 137 -25.57 -19.65 6.59
C LYS A 137 -24.34 -19.00 5.94
N GLY A 138 -24.26 -18.97 4.61
CA GLY A 138 -23.20 -18.27 3.87
C GLY A 138 -23.43 -16.76 3.68
N PHE A 139 -24.62 -16.24 3.99
CA PHE A 139 -25.06 -14.88 3.59
C PHE A 139 -24.79 -13.76 4.62
N TRP A 140 -24.17 -14.03 5.77
CA TRP A 140 -23.97 -13.03 6.83
C TRP A 140 -22.50 -12.56 6.94
N GLY A 141 -22.03 -11.87 5.91
CA GLY A 141 -20.93 -10.91 6.01
C GLY A 141 -21.48 -9.47 6.00
N SER A 142 -21.05 -8.61 6.94
CA SER A 142 -21.51 -7.21 7.04
C SER A 142 -21.32 -6.40 5.76
N ASP A 143 -20.33 -6.77 4.94
CA ASP A 143 -19.98 -6.07 3.70
C ASP A 143 -20.94 -6.36 2.53
N GLU A 144 -21.52 -7.56 2.45
CA GLU A 144 -22.45 -7.94 1.37
C GLU A 144 -23.86 -7.38 1.58
N LYS A 145 -24.31 -7.33 2.85
CA LYS A 145 -25.56 -6.65 3.24
C LYS A 145 -25.50 -5.16 2.92
N LEU A 146 -24.35 -4.54 3.18
CA LEU A 146 -24.09 -3.13 2.85
C LEU A 146 -24.05 -2.90 1.34
N ALA A 147 -23.43 -3.80 0.59
CA ALA A 147 -23.40 -3.77 -0.87
C ALA A 147 -24.80 -3.82 -1.48
N TYR A 148 -25.67 -4.67 -0.93
CA TYR A 148 -27.06 -4.78 -1.34
C TYR A 148 -27.84 -3.48 -1.08
N LEU A 149 -27.72 -2.91 0.14
CA LEU A 149 -28.39 -1.66 0.51
C LEU A 149 -27.91 -0.48 -0.35
N VAL A 150 -26.59 -0.32 -0.52
CA VAL A 150 -26.00 0.70 -1.41
C VAL A 150 -26.48 0.49 -2.85
N SER A 151 -26.56 -0.75 -3.34
CA SER A 151 -27.06 -1.02 -4.70
C SER A 151 -28.53 -0.67 -4.90
N LYS A 152 -29.36 -0.87 -3.85
CA LYS A 152 -30.78 -0.50 -3.84
C LYS A 152 -30.95 1.03 -3.84
N CYS A 153 -30.20 1.75 -3.00
CA CYS A 153 -30.21 3.22 -3.00
C CYS A 153 -29.70 3.81 -4.33
N LEU A 154 -28.76 3.14 -4.99
CA LEU A 154 -28.18 3.59 -6.26
C LEU A 154 -28.98 3.17 -7.52
N GLN A 155 -30.14 2.52 -7.38
CA GLN A 155 -30.96 1.99 -8.49
C GLN A 155 -30.16 1.23 -9.57
N VAL A 156 -29.10 0.52 -9.19
CA VAL A 156 -28.31 -0.28 -10.14
C VAL A 156 -29.10 -1.56 -10.43
N LYS A 157 -29.42 -1.83 -11.71
CA LYS A 157 -30.09 -3.07 -12.12
C LYS A 157 -29.40 -4.28 -11.47
N LYS A 158 -30.20 -5.16 -10.84
CA LYS A 158 -29.84 -6.32 -9.98
C LYS A 158 -28.81 -7.33 -10.52
N ARG A 159 -28.22 -7.14 -11.69
CA ARG A 159 -27.48 -8.18 -12.43
C ARG A 159 -26.07 -7.74 -12.82
N ALA A 160 -25.14 -7.67 -11.86
CA ALA A 160 -23.71 -7.89 -12.10
C ALA A 160 -22.89 -7.86 -10.78
N PRO A 161 -22.46 -9.02 -10.25
CA PRO A 161 -21.55 -9.09 -9.09
C PRO A 161 -20.24 -8.29 -9.29
N LYS A 162 -19.75 -8.20 -10.53
CA LYS A 162 -18.54 -7.44 -10.89
C LYS A 162 -18.71 -5.92 -10.72
N ILE A 163 -19.89 -5.36 -11.03
CA ILE A 163 -20.17 -3.93 -10.90
C ILE A 163 -20.31 -3.55 -9.41
N VAL A 164 -20.93 -4.42 -8.61
CA VAL A 164 -21.05 -4.24 -7.16
C VAL A 164 -19.68 -4.32 -6.48
N LYS A 165 -18.81 -5.29 -6.83
CA LYS A 165 -17.42 -5.34 -6.35
C LYS A 165 -16.60 -4.09 -6.73
N LYS A 166 -16.73 -3.59 -7.97
CA LYS A 166 -16.03 -2.37 -8.42
C LYS A 166 -16.51 -1.12 -7.66
N LYS A 167 -17.81 -1.00 -7.35
CA LYS A 167 -18.34 0.11 -6.52
C LYS A 167 -18.05 -0.04 -5.02
N LEU A 168 -17.91 -1.26 -4.49
CA LEU A 168 -17.47 -1.50 -3.10
C LEU A 168 -16.00 -1.13 -2.86
N SER A 169 -15.16 -1.12 -3.90
CA SER A 169 -13.77 -0.64 -3.79
C SER A 169 -13.68 0.80 -3.29
N VAL A 170 -14.72 1.62 -3.52
CA VAL A 170 -14.87 2.99 -3.01
C VAL A 170 -14.97 3.01 -1.47
N LEU A 171 -15.44 1.92 -0.86
CA LEU A 171 -15.54 1.74 0.60
C LEU A 171 -14.32 1.03 1.20
N SER A 172 -13.24 0.84 0.45
CA SER A 172 -12.00 0.22 0.96
C SER A 172 -11.39 0.98 2.15
N TYR A 173 -11.64 2.29 2.24
CA TYR A 173 -11.16 3.17 3.31
C TYR A 173 -12.18 3.42 4.43
N ARG A 174 -13.36 2.79 4.40
CA ARG A 174 -14.44 3.09 5.35
C ARG A 174 -14.08 2.82 6.81
N TYR A 175 -13.26 1.80 7.08
CA TYR A 175 -12.85 1.48 8.45
C TYR A 175 -11.94 2.58 9.01
N TYR A 176 -10.94 3.01 8.21
CA TYR A 176 -10.11 4.15 8.55
C TYR A 176 -10.96 5.42 8.76
N THR A 177 -11.86 5.71 7.82
CA THR A 177 -12.75 6.88 7.88
C THR A 177 -13.65 6.84 9.12
N ALA A 178 -14.15 5.66 9.50
CA ALA A 178 -14.96 5.50 10.71
C ALA A 178 -14.13 5.77 11.97
N TYR A 179 -12.89 5.28 12.05
CA TYR A 179 -12.01 5.57 13.19
C TYR A 179 -11.67 7.06 13.28
N LEU A 180 -11.30 7.67 12.15
CA LEU A 180 -10.99 9.10 12.02
C LEU A 180 -12.12 9.97 12.59
N LEU A 181 -13.38 9.65 12.27
CA LEU A 181 -14.53 10.46 12.66
C LEU A 181 -15.11 10.16 14.04
N ARG A 182 -14.92 8.95 14.57
CA ARG A 182 -15.56 8.51 15.82
C ARG A 182 -14.64 8.52 17.02
N HIS A 183 -13.34 8.48 16.82
CA HIS A 183 -12.36 8.40 17.89
C HIS A 183 -11.58 9.71 18.02
N LYS A 184 -11.24 10.07 19.24
CA LYS A 184 -10.28 11.15 19.51
C LYS A 184 -8.86 10.66 19.21
N VAL A 185 -7.96 11.61 18.99
CA VAL A 185 -6.52 11.32 19.03
C VAL A 185 -6.16 10.93 20.46
N ASP A 186 -5.35 9.90 20.60
CA ASP A 186 -4.78 9.41 21.84
C ASP A 186 -3.40 10.04 22.01
N ASP A 187 -3.32 10.92 23.02
CA ASP A 187 -2.15 11.75 23.29
C ASP A 187 -0.88 10.99 23.69
N LYS A 188 -0.99 9.68 23.94
CA LYS A 188 0.14 8.86 24.40
C LYS A 188 0.64 7.86 23.35
N THR A 189 -0.09 7.64 22.26
CA THR A 189 0.25 6.57 21.32
C THR A 189 1.28 7.04 20.28
N ILE A 190 2.33 6.25 20.08
CA ILE A 190 3.34 6.38 19.02
C ILE A 190 3.08 5.29 17.96
N LEU A 191 3.05 5.66 16.67
CA LEU A 191 3.00 4.75 15.54
C LEU A 191 4.20 4.97 14.61
N ILE A 192 5.00 3.91 14.43
CA ILE A 192 6.18 3.88 13.56
C ILE A 192 5.88 2.99 12.35
N GLU A 193 6.12 3.47 11.14
CA GLU A 193 6.06 2.67 9.91
C GLU A 193 7.28 2.92 9.03
N SER A 194 8.08 1.86 8.84
CA SER A 194 9.33 1.89 8.09
C SER A 194 9.16 1.14 6.76
N LYS A 195 9.49 1.77 5.63
CA LYS A 195 9.39 1.21 4.26
C LYS A 195 8.09 0.42 4.01
N HIS A 196 6.94 1.00 4.36
CA HIS A 196 5.62 0.35 4.22
C HIS A 196 5.49 -0.99 4.98
N GLY A 197 6.22 -1.13 6.08
CA GLY A 197 6.25 -2.33 6.91
C GLY A 197 7.14 -3.45 6.38
N GLU A 198 8.07 -3.17 5.47
CA GLU A 198 8.98 -4.16 4.88
C GLU A 198 10.35 -4.24 5.57
N ASP A 199 10.71 -3.24 6.36
CA ASP A 199 12.02 -3.14 6.99
C ASP A 199 11.93 -2.41 8.33
N LEU A 200 12.91 -2.61 9.21
CA LEU A 200 13.06 -1.89 10.47
C LEU A 200 14.55 -1.72 10.76
N ALA A 201 15.14 -0.68 10.19
CA ALA A 201 16.57 -0.38 10.25
C ALA A 201 16.78 1.15 10.26
N GLY A 202 18.03 1.58 10.42
CA GLY A 202 18.42 2.98 10.32
C GLY A 202 17.65 3.89 11.29
N ASN A 203 17.04 4.96 10.78
CA ASN A 203 16.49 6.04 11.62
C ASN A 203 15.40 5.51 12.56
N MET A 204 14.54 4.64 12.04
CA MET A 204 13.44 4.05 12.80
C MET A 204 13.95 3.15 13.92
N PHE A 205 15.00 2.39 13.66
CA PHE A 205 15.60 1.54 14.68
C PHE A 205 16.25 2.36 15.80
N GLN A 206 17.03 3.39 15.47
CA GLN A 206 17.67 4.21 16.49
C GLN A 206 16.65 5.01 17.31
N ILE A 207 15.56 5.47 16.68
CA ILE A 207 14.45 6.09 17.40
C ILE A 207 13.81 5.10 18.38
N LEU A 208 13.54 3.85 17.96
CA LEU A 208 13.06 2.82 18.89
C LEU A 208 14.03 2.57 20.05
N LYS A 209 15.34 2.60 19.79
CA LYS A 209 16.36 2.45 20.84
C LYS A 209 16.30 3.61 21.85
N GLU A 210 16.15 4.85 21.38
CA GLU A 210 15.99 6.05 22.22
C GLU A 210 14.67 6.01 23.03
N LEU A 211 13.59 5.49 22.45
CA LEU A 211 12.28 5.37 23.13
C LEU A 211 12.28 4.39 24.32
N LYS A 212 13.37 3.66 24.58
CA LYS A 212 13.59 2.89 25.80
C LYS A 212 13.76 3.79 27.04
N ASP A 213 14.21 5.04 26.85
CA ASP A 213 14.49 5.95 27.96
C ASP A 213 13.26 6.13 28.88
N PRO A 214 13.42 6.11 30.21
CA PRO A 214 12.33 6.28 31.16
C PRO A 214 11.42 7.49 30.89
N LYS A 215 11.95 8.58 30.30
CA LYS A 215 11.17 9.77 29.94
C LYS A 215 10.06 9.48 28.91
N TYR A 216 10.18 8.40 28.14
CA TYR A 216 9.17 7.97 27.16
C TYR A 216 8.30 6.80 27.63
N LYS A 217 8.50 6.28 28.85
CA LYS A 217 7.78 5.10 29.36
C LYS A 217 6.25 5.21 29.32
N MET A 218 5.72 6.43 29.34
CA MET A 218 4.28 6.68 29.28
C MET A 218 3.65 6.54 27.89
N TYR A 219 4.46 6.37 26.83
CA TYR A 219 4.00 6.31 25.44
C TYR A 219 4.05 4.87 24.91
N PRO A 220 2.90 4.21 24.66
CA PRO A 220 2.90 2.93 23.97
C PRO A 220 3.43 3.05 22.54
N VAL A 221 4.41 2.22 22.19
CA VAL A 221 5.09 2.25 20.88
C VAL A 221 4.59 1.12 19.99
N TYR A 222 3.91 1.47 18.90
CA TYR A 222 3.45 0.51 17.89
C TYR A 222 4.30 0.57 16.63
N VAL A 223 4.76 -0.60 16.17
CA VAL A 223 5.54 -0.76 14.93
C VAL A 223 4.66 -1.44 13.88
N SER A 224 4.32 -0.71 12.82
CA SER A 224 3.59 -1.24 11.65
C SER A 224 4.52 -2.08 10.78
N MET A 225 4.15 -3.33 10.54
CA MET A 225 4.94 -4.27 9.75
C MET A 225 4.05 -5.24 8.98
N LYS A 226 4.49 -5.68 7.80
CA LYS A 226 3.88 -6.83 7.12
C LYS A 226 4.15 -8.11 7.90
N GLU A 227 3.21 -9.04 7.81
CA GLU A 227 3.18 -10.22 8.66
C GLU A 227 4.42 -11.11 8.48
N GLU A 228 4.91 -11.23 7.25
CA GLU A 228 6.08 -12.02 6.89
C GLU A 228 7.40 -11.54 7.53
N TYR A 229 7.50 -10.26 7.90
CA TYR A 229 8.73 -9.70 8.48
C TYR A 229 8.70 -9.63 10.02
N ILE A 230 7.54 -9.81 10.66
CA ILE A 230 7.40 -9.72 12.11
C ILE A 230 8.33 -10.70 12.86
N PRO A 231 8.44 -11.99 12.50
CA PRO A 231 9.30 -12.93 13.24
C PRO A 231 10.76 -12.47 13.28
N LYS A 232 11.33 -12.13 12.11
CA LYS A 232 12.71 -11.64 11.97
C LYS A 232 12.98 -10.45 12.87
N TYR A 233 12.19 -9.38 12.76
CA TYR A 233 12.47 -8.16 13.53
C TYR A 233 12.10 -8.29 14.99
N ARG A 234 11.23 -9.23 15.38
CA ARG A 234 11.03 -9.55 16.80
C ARG A 234 12.31 -10.07 17.43
N GLU A 235 13.02 -10.97 16.77
CA GLU A 235 14.32 -11.48 17.25
C GLU A 235 15.36 -10.36 17.35
N VAL A 236 15.46 -9.51 16.31
CA VAL A 236 16.36 -8.35 16.33
C VAL A 236 16.01 -7.41 17.49
N LEU A 237 14.75 -7.02 17.68
CA LEU A 237 14.39 -6.13 18.79
C LEU A 237 14.66 -6.75 20.18
N LEU A 238 14.49 -8.07 20.33
CA LEU A 238 14.81 -8.77 21.57
C LEU A 238 16.32 -8.76 21.87
N GLN A 239 17.16 -8.94 20.85
CA GLN A 239 18.62 -8.87 21.00
C GLN A 239 19.10 -7.50 21.52
N TYR A 240 18.37 -6.42 21.21
CA TYR A 240 18.68 -5.06 21.65
C TYR A 240 17.86 -4.62 22.88
N ASP A 241 17.20 -5.57 23.55
CA ASP A 241 16.35 -5.33 24.73
C ASP A 241 15.27 -4.24 24.51
N MET A 242 14.69 -4.19 23.30
CA MET A 242 13.60 -3.30 22.91
C MET A 242 12.23 -3.96 23.08
N LYS A 243 11.97 -4.49 24.28
CA LYS A 243 10.73 -5.21 24.63
C LYS A 243 9.50 -4.31 24.73
N HIS A 244 9.68 -3.00 24.72
CA HIS A 244 8.61 -1.99 24.78
C HIS A 244 7.85 -1.83 23.44
N CYS A 245 8.36 -2.39 22.34
CA CYS A 245 7.78 -2.26 21.01
C CYS A 245 6.66 -3.29 20.73
N MET A 246 5.50 -2.83 20.26
CA MET A 246 4.36 -3.68 19.90
C MET A 246 4.14 -3.74 18.39
N PHE A 247 4.26 -4.92 17.77
CA PHE A 247 3.96 -5.05 16.34
C PHE A 247 2.46 -4.97 16.03
N VAL A 248 2.13 -4.24 14.96
CA VAL A 248 0.81 -4.23 14.34
C VAL A 248 0.91 -4.55 12.86
N LYS A 249 0.09 -5.49 12.38
CA LYS A 249 0.08 -5.89 10.97
C LYS A 249 -0.44 -4.74 10.09
N THR A 250 0.33 -4.34 9.08
CA THR A 250 -0.02 -3.26 8.14
C THR A 250 -1.36 -3.55 7.45
N GLY A 251 -2.18 -2.52 7.24
CA GLY A 251 -3.46 -2.62 6.52
C GLY A 251 -4.63 -3.24 7.30
N THR A 252 -4.39 -3.83 8.48
CA THR A 252 -5.44 -4.37 9.36
C THR A 252 -6.35 -3.27 9.94
N LYS A 253 -7.47 -3.67 10.57
CA LYS A 253 -8.35 -2.73 11.28
C LYS A 253 -7.62 -2.04 12.44
N THR A 254 -6.78 -2.77 13.17
CA THR A 254 -5.97 -2.22 14.26
C THR A 254 -4.99 -1.17 13.76
N TYR A 255 -4.27 -1.46 12.67
CA TYR A 255 -3.41 -0.48 12.01
C TYR A 255 -4.19 0.79 11.59
N LYS A 256 -5.33 0.62 10.93
CA LYS A 256 -6.18 1.76 10.51
C LYS A 256 -6.71 2.58 11.69
N ARG A 257 -6.98 1.95 12.83
CA ARG A 257 -7.35 2.64 14.07
C ARG A 257 -6.18 3.45 14.59
N LEU A 258 -5.01 2.83 14.77
CA LEU A 258 -3.79 3.51 15.23
C LEU A 258 -3.40 4.67 14.32
N LEU A 259 -3.41 4.47 12.99
CA LEU A 259 -3.12 5.53 12.02
C LEU A 259 -4.07 6.74 12.15
N ALA A 260 -5.33 6.51 12.55
CA ALA A 260 -6.33 7.56 12.73
C ALA A 260 -6.32 8.21 14.13
N THR A 261 -5.69 7.56 15.13
CA THR A 261 -5.79 7.97 16.53
C THR A 261 -4.45 8.18 17.24
N ALA A 262 -3.32 7.67 16.76
CA ALA A 262 -2.02 7.92 17.37
C ALA A 262 -1.69 9.41 17.32
N LYS A 263 -1.14 9.97 18.41
CA LYS A 263 -0.66 11.36 18.41
C LYS A 263 0.64 11.48 17.64
N PHE A 264 1.61 10.63 17.91
CA PHE A 264 2.93 10.73 17.30
C PHE A 264 3.04 9.69 16.18
N LEU A 265 3.30 10.14 14.96
CA LEU A 265 3.47 9.28 13.80
C LEU A 265 4.83 9.54 13.16
N ILE A 266 5.48 8.47 12.71
CA ILE A 266 6.76 8.59 12.02
C ILE A 266 6.88 7.59 10.87
N THR A 267 7.45 8.05 9.74
CA THR A 267 7.82 7.21 8.61
C THR A 267 9.06 7.72 7.88
N ASP A 268 9.74 6.83 7.15
CA ASP A 268 10.92 7.11 6.32
C ASP A 268 10.58 7.08 4.81
N THR A 269 9.30 6.88 4.50
CA THR A 269 8.77 6.94 3.14
C THR A 269 7.48 7.75 3.10
N SER A 270 6.33 7.09 3.11
CA SER A 270 5.02 7.71 3.06
C SER A 270 3.94 6.81 3.67
N PHE A 271 3.01 7.40 4.40
CA PHE A 271 1.79 6.71 4.78
C PHE A 271 0.86 6.49 3.56
N PRO A 272 -0.08 5.53 3.65
CA PRO A 272 -0.98 5.22 2.55
C PRO A 272 -1.81 6.43 2.04
N PRO A 273 -2.21 6.47 0.77
CA PRO A 273 -2.95 7.60 0.19
C PRO A 273 -4.28 7.96 0.87
N TYR A 274 -4.85 7.05 1.66
CA TYR A 274 -6.07 7.29 2.42
C TYR A 274 -5.84 7.90 3.80
N TYR A 275 -4.60 8.00 4.28
CA TYR A 275 -4.29 8.67 5.54
C TYR A 275 -4.71 10.13 5.45
N ILE A 276 -5.32 10.70 6.49
CA ILE A 276 -5.64 12.12 6.61
C ILE A 276 -5.08 12.57 7.94
N LYS A 277 -4.06 13.44 7.91
CA LYS A 277 -3.44 13.96 9.11
C LYS A 277 -4.44 14.85 9.85
N ARG A 278 -4.62 14.60 11.15
CA ARG A 278 -5.45 15.45 12.02
C ARG A 278 -4.59 16.52 12.66
N GLU A 279 -5.22 17.63 13.03
CA GLU A 279 -4.56 18.75 13.70
C GLU A 279 -3.80 18.32 14.98
N ASN A 280 -4.41 17.45 15.80
CA ASN A 280 -3.81 16.98 17.05
C ASN A 280 -2.77 15.86 16.87
N GLN A 281 -2.45 15.47 15.64
CA GLN A 281 -1.37 14.53 15.35
C GLN A 281 -0.08 15.29 15.05
N VAL A 282 1.05 14.70 15.43
CA VAL A 282 2.40 15.20 15.20
C VAL A 282 3.16 14.18 14.35
N TYR A 283 3.35 14.51 13.08
CA TYR A 283 3.91 13.63 12.06
C TYR A 283 5.34 14.03 11.68
N LEU A 284 6.30 13.13 11.94
CA LEU A 284 7.69 13.23 11.51
C LEU A 284 7.95 12.36 10.27
N ASN A 285 8.49 12.94 9.21
CA ASN A 285 9.03 12.20 8.08
C ASN A 285 10.56 12.33 8.05
N THR A 286 11.27 11.21 8.20
CA THR A 286 12.74 11.21 8.25
C THR A 286 13.40 11.03 6.90
N TRP A 287 12.61 10.64 5.89
CA TRP A 287 13.11 9.96 4.71
C TRP A 287 14.12 8.84 5.06
N HIS A 288 14.87 8.36 4.08
CA HIS A 288 15.79 7.24 4.22
C HIS A 288 17.19 7.51 3.62
N GLY A 289 17.57 8.77 3.43
CA GLY A 289 18.97 9.15 3.23
C GLY A 289 19.23 10.29 2.27
N THR A 290 20.51 10.67 2.21
CA THR A 290 21.01 11.73 1.33
C THR A 290 20.93 11.29 -0.14
N PRO A 291 20.28 12.07 -1.01
CA PRO A 291 20.01 11.63 -2.36
C PRO A 291 21.25 11.73 -3.26
N LEU A 292 21.65 10.59 -3.81
CA LEU A 292 22.64 10.53 -4.89
C LEU A 292 21.95 10.59 -6.27
N LYS A 293 20.87 9.83 -6.42
CA LYS A 293 20.13 9.65 -7.68
C LYS A 293 19.03 10.70 -7.80
N ALA A 294 18.72 11.11 -9.01
CA ALA A 294 17.60 11.97 -9.34
C ALA A 294 16.29 11.48 -8.70
N MET A 295 15.51 12.40 -8.14
CA MET A 295 14.22 12.16 -7.50
C MET A 295 13.18 13.20 -7.91
N GLY A 296 11.93 12.98 -7.50
CA GLY A 296 10.85 13.95 -7.74
C GLY A 296 10.66 14.26 -9.22
N ARG A 297 10.53 15.55 -9.54
CA ARG A 297 10.19 16.05 -10.88
C ARG A 297 11.22 15.77 -11.97
N ILE A 298 12.46 15.47 -11.60
CA ILE A 298 13.56 15.28 -12.56
C ILE A 298 13.80 13.80 -12.91
N VAL A 299 12.98 12.87 -12.40
CA VAL A 299 13.07 11.46 -12.76
C VAL A 299 12.44 11.24 -14.15
N PRO A 300 13.22 10.85 -15.17
CA PRO A 300 12.70 10.71 -16.52
C PRO A 300 11.54 9.70 -16.59
N ASN A 301 10.48 10.06 -17.33
CA ASN A 301 9.30 9.23 -17.58
C ASN A 301 8.47 8.87 -16.32
N ARG A 302 8.73 9.52 -15.18
CA ARG A 302 8.02 9.32 -13.91
C ARG A 302 7.70 10.61 -13.17
N GLU A 303 7.69 11.72 -13.88
CA GLU A 303 7.39 13.06 -13.39
C GLU A 303 6.06 13.07 -12.59
N TYR A 304 5.00 12.38 -13.05
CA TYR A 304 3.73 12.28 -12.28
C TYR A 304 3.75 11.32 -11.08
N GLY A 305 4.77 10.47 -10.94
CA GLY A 305 4.84 9.35 -10.00
C GLY A 305 5.10 9.74 -8.55
N LEU A 306 5.31 11.03 -8.26
CA LEU A 306 5.71 11.56 -6.95
C LEU A 306 4.54 11.89 -6.01
N GLY A 307 3.29 11.85 -6.49
CA GLY A 307 2.12 12.41 -5.79
C GLY A 307 1.92 11.99 -4.32
N ASN A 308 1.96 10.70 -3.97
CA ASN A 308 1.77 10.28 -2.57
C ASN A 308 2.96 10.65 -1.67
N VAL A 309 4.18 10.66 -2.21
CA VAL A 309 5.39 11.04 -1.48
C VAL A 309 5.37 12.54 -1.21
N GLN A 310 5.17 13.35 -2.26
CA GLN A 310 5.02 14.80 -2.16
C GLN A 310 3.95 15.20 -1.15
N ARG A 311 2.78 14.58 -1.25
CA ARG A 311 1.68 14.75 -0.29
C ARG A 311 2.10 14.43 1.14
N ASN A 312 2.87 13.38 1.36
CA ASN A 312 3.34 13.01 2.70
C ASN A 312 4.35 13.99 3.27
N PHE A 313 5.23 14.55 2.44
CA PHE A 313 6.07 15.66 2.86
C PHE A 313 5.24 16.87 3.23
N PHE A 314 4.26 17.21 2.39
CA PHE A 314 3.42 18.38 2.58
C PHE A 314 2.58 18.38 3.86
N ILE A 315 2.11 17.21 4.31
CA ILE A 315 1.30 17.08 5.53
C ILE A 315 2.13 16.79 6.80
N ALA A 316 3.45 16.63 6.70
CA ALA A 316 4.30 16.36 7.85
C ALA A 316 4.50 17.62 8.70
N ASP A 317 4.51 17.47 10.02
CA ASP A 317 4.88 18.54 10.96
C ASP A 317 6.38 18.77 10.99
N TYR A 318 7.14 17.70 10.77
CA TYR A 318 8.60 17.72 10.73
C TYR A 318 9.13 16.96 9.53
N LEU A 319 10.01 17.60 8.75
CA LEU A 319 10.89 16.95 7.78
C LEU A 319 12.30 16.93 8.34
N LEU A 320 12.92 15.75 8.41
CA LEU A 320 14.28 15.58 8.90
C LEU A 320 15.24 15.27 7.75
N TYR A 321 16.32 16.04 7.68
CA TYR A 321 17.39 15.90 6.71
C TYR A 321 18.76 15.88 7.39
N GLN A 322 19.70 15.16 6.79
CA GLN A 322 21.07 15.10 7.30
C GLN A 322 21.74 16.47 7.25
N GLN A 323 21.57 17.19 6.14
CA GLN A 323 22.22 18.46 5.83
C GLN A 323 21.49 19.23 4.71
N GLU A 324 21.91 20.46 4.42
CA GLU A 324 21.31 21.43 3.49
C GLU A 324 21.10 20.88 2.08
N PHE A 325 22.10 20.27 1.47
CA PHE A 325 22.02 19.69 0.13
C PHE A 325 20.89 18.66 0.02
N SER A 326 20.67 17.81 1.05
CA SER A 326 19.52 16.90 1.07
C SER A 326 18.22 17.68 1.17
N ARG A 327 18.12 18.62 2.13
CA ARG A 327 16.95 19.48 2.31
C ARG A 327 16.57 20.17 0.99
N ASP A 328 17.51 20.86 0.36
CA ASP A 328 17.27 21.69 -0.82
C ASP A 328 16.80 20.85 -2.02
N ILE A 329 17.39 19.66 -2.22
CA ILE A 329 16.93 18.72 -3.23
C ILE A 329 15.48 18.28 -2.99
N PHE A 330 15.14 17.89 -1.76
CA PHE A 330 13.77 17.47 -1.45
C PHE A 330 12.78 18.60 -1.63
N LEU A 331 13.09 19.79 -1.12
CA LEU A 331 12.20 20.94 -1.22
C LEU A 331 11.95 21.36 -2.68
N ARG A 332 13.02 21.46 -3.48
CA ARG A 332 12.98 21.86 -4.89
C ARG A 332 12.30 20.81 -5.77
N ASP A 333 12.76 19.56 -5.72
CA ASP A 333 12.36 18.55 -6.70
C ASP A 333 11.03 17.86 -6.35
N TYR A 334 10.58 17.98 -5.09
CA TYR A 334 9.19 17.72 -4.71
C TYR A 334 8.33 18.99 -4.64
N MET A 335 8.86 20.16 -5.05
CA MET A 335 8.06 21.36 -5.33
C MET A 335 7.27 21.87 -4.12
N ILE A 336 7.92 21.89 -2.94
CA ILE A 336 7.31 22.33 -1.67
C ILE A 336 8.09 23.47 -0.99
N GLU A 337 9.16 23.96 -1.62
CA GLU A 337 10.09 24.96 -1.07
C GLU A 337 9.47 26.31 -0.67
N HIS A 338 8.27 26.65 -1.16
CA HIS A 338 7.58 27.90 -0.82
C HIS A 338 6.23 27.71 -0.12
N ILE A 339 5.80 26.47 0.10
CA ILE A 339 4.46 26.16 0.61
C ILE A 339 4.43 25.16 1.77
N TYR A 340 5.54 24.46 2.06
CA TYR A 340 5.59 23.49 3.14
C TYR A 340 5.25 24.18 4.49
N PRO A 341 4.16 23.77 5.18
CA PRO A 341 3.69 24.48 6.37
C PRO A 341 4.38 24.06 7.67
N GLY A 342 5.15 22.97 7.65
CA GLY A 342 5.78 22.40 8.85
C GLY A 342 7.17 22.95 9.13
N LYS A 343 7.88 22.24 10.02
CA LYS A 343 9.25 22.56 10.43
C LYS A 343 10.24 21.64 9.72
N ILE A 344 11.38 22.19 9.36
CA ILE A 344 12.49 21.45 8.77
C ILE A 344 13.59 21.34 9.81
N LEU A 345 14.02 20.09 10.05
CA LEU A 345 15.10 19.72 10.96
C LEU A 345 16.30 19.30 10.11
N THR A 346 17.31 20.15 10.01
CA THR A 346 18.56 19.83 9.33
C THR A 346 19.59 19.43 10.37
N TRP A 347 19.40 18.23 10.94
CA TRP A 347 19.98 17.84 12.22
C TRP A 347 20.84 16.58 12.13
N GLY A 348 21.33 16.16 10.96
CA GLY A 348 21.92 14.84 10.83
C GLY A 348 20.87 13.73 10.91
N TYR A 349 21.29 12.47 10.90
CA TYR A 349 20.35 11.34 10.96
C TYR A 349 20.51 10.51 12.24
N PRO A 350 19.41 10.18 12.96
CA PRO A 350 19.45 9.31 14.13
C PRO A 350 20.25 8.03 13.91
N ARG A 351 20.13 7.39 12.74
CA ARG A 351 20.87 6.15 12.45
C ARG A 351 22.39 6.27 12.53
N ASN A 352 22.93 7.46 12.28
CA ASN A 352 24.37 7.69 12.27
C ASN A 352 24.95 7.74 13.68
N VAL A 353 24.11 7.83 14.73
CA VAL A 353 24.52 7.70 16.14
C VAL A 353 25.28 6.39 16.38
N ALA A 354 24.98 5.33 15.61
CA ALA A 354 25.67 4.04 15.72
C ALA A 354 27.20 4.16 15.56
N PHE A 355 27.69 5.09 14.74
CA PHE A 355 29.12 5.27 14.44
C PHE A 355 29.92 5.93 15.58
N PHE A 356 29.26 6.41 16.63
CA PHE A 356 29.92 7.05 17.78
C PHE A 356 30.16 6.09 18.95
N SER A 357 29.75 4.82 18.86
CA SER A 357 29.85 3.86 19.95
C SER A 357 31.08 2.96 19.82
N THR A 358 32.15 3.29 20.55
CA THR A 358 33.37 2.47 20.63
C THR A 358 33.13 1.15 21.35
N GLU A 359 32.32 1.15 22.42
CA GLU A 359 31.94 -0.06 23.15
C GLU A 359 31.24 -1.08 22.25
N ARG A 360 30.28 -0.65 21.42
CA ARG A 360 29.60 -1.54 20.48
C ARG A 360 30.53 -2.04 19.37
N TYR A 361 31.46 -1.21 18.92
CA TYR A 361 32.50 -1.61 17.96
C TYR A 361 33.29 -2.82 18.51
N GLU A 362 33.83 -2.71 19.72
CA GLU A 362 34.61 -3.77 20.36
C GLU A 362 33.76 -5.02 20.63
N GLN A 363 32.55 -4.83 21.14
CA GLN A 363 31.65 -5.92 21.47
C GLN A 363 31.27 -6.76 20.24
N ILE A 364 30.90 -6.12 19.12
CA ILE A 364 30.50 -6.83 17.91
C ILE A 364 31.69 -7.59 17.32
N ARG A 365 32.89 -6.99 17.33
CA ARG A 365 34.09 -7.67 16.83
C ARG A 365 34.39 -8.91 17.66
N LYS A 366 34.30 -8.82 18.99
CA LYS A 366 34.47 -9.96 19.90
C LYS A 366 33.42 -11.06 19.72
N GLU A 367 32.15 -10.69 19.62
CA GLU A 367 31.04 -11.63 19.39
C GLU A 367 31.15 -12.39 18.05
N MET A 368 31.93 -11.85 17.10
CA MET A 368 32.10 -12.39 15.76
C MET A 368 33.50 -12.97 15.50
N GLY A 369 34.44 -12.86 16.46
CA GLY A 369 35.83 -13.29 16.30
C GLY A 369 36.58 -12.48 15.23
N LEU A 370 36.40 -11.16 15.24
CA LEU A 370 36.92 -10.23 14.23
C LEU A 370 38.01 -9.29 14.77
N GLU A 371 38.47 -9.47 16.01
CA GLU A 371 39.41 -8.56 16.68
C GLU A 371 40.67 -8.32 15.83
N ASP A 372 41.29 -9.39 15.34
CA ASP A 372 42.53 -9.37 14.55
C ASP A 372 42.29 -9.32 13.03
N LYS A 373 41.09 -8.94 12.57
CA LYS A 373 40.71 -8.96 11.16
C LYS A 373 40.45 -7.57 10.62
N GLN A 374 40.85 -7.28 9.39
CA GLN A 374 40.32 -6.15 8.64
C GLN A 374 38.93 -6.50 8.10
N VAL A 375 37.90 -5.84 8.63
CA VAL A 375 36.50 -6.09 8.29
C VAL A 375 36.06 -5.09 7.22
N VAL A 376 35.77 -5.59 6.02
CA VAL A 376 35.25 -4.79 4.91
C VAL A 376 33.79 -5.16 4.67
N VAL A 377 32.91 -4.17 4.52
CA VAL A 377 31.50 -4.41 4.19
C VAL A 377 31.22 -3.94 2.77
N TYR A 378 30.64 -4.81 1.95
CA TYR A 378 30.20 -4.50 0.59
C TYR A 378 28.69 -4.43 0.47
N MET A 379 28.22 -3.25 0.06
CA MET A 379 26.80 -2.95 -0.11
C MET A 379 26.51 -2.43 -1.52
N PRO A 380 26.41 -3.31 -2.53
CA PRO A 380 26.10 -2.89 -3.89
C PRO A 380 24.64 -2.50 -4.07
N THR A 381 24.40 -1.57 -4.97
CA THR A 381 23.06 -1.17 -5.40
C THR A 381 22.41 -2.26 -6.26
N TRP A 382 21.10 -2.48 -6.12
CA TRP A 382 20.38 -3.35 -7.06
C TRP A 382 20.25 -2.70 -8.45
N ARG A 383 20.55 -3.45 -9.52
CA ARG A 383 20.58 -2.94 -10.90
C ARG A 383 19.23 -3.03 -11.63
N GLY A 384 18.19 -3.55 -10.99
CA GLY A 384 16.88 -3.67 -11.60
C GLY A 384 16.41 -2.35 -12.20
N MET A 385 16.27 -2.34 -13.54
CA MET A 385 15.52 -1.30 -14.21
C MET A 385 14.04 -1.48 -13.92
N LEU A 386 13.32 -0.36 -13.93
CA LEU A 386 11.89 -0.31 -13.74
C LEU A 386 11.08 -1.04 -14.84
N HIS A 387 11.75 -1.46 -15.94
CA HIS A 387 11.12 -2.07 -17.11
C HIS A 387 11.76 -3.39 -17.60
N LYS A 388 12.95 -3.79 -17.11
CA LYS A 388 13.57 -5.10 -17.39
C LYS A 388 14.36 -5.59 -16.16
N LYS A 389 13.99 -6.75 -15.62
CA LYS A 389 14.75 -7.40 -14.53
C LYS A 389 15.96 -8.12 -15.13
N GLU A 390 17.11 -7.47 -15.19
CA GLU A 390 18.39 -8.10 -15.57
C GLU A 390 19.10 -8.76 -14.38
N ASN A 391 18.34 -9.35 -13.45
CA ASN A 391 18.89 -9.94 -12.24
C ASN A 391 19.94 -11.02 -12.55
N ALA A 392 19.73 -11.83 -13.60
CA ALA A 392 20.68 -12.89 -13.98
C ALA A 392 22.05 -12.35 -14.40
N LYS A 393 22.09 -11.29 -15.22
CA LYS A 393 23.34 -10.63 -15.63
C LYS A 393 24.05 -10.03 -14.42
N GLN A 394 23.31 -9.34 -13.54
CA GLN A 394 23.88 -8.78 -12.31
C GLN A 394 24.47 -9.89 -11.41
N ILE A 395 23.74 -10.98 -11.21
CA ILE A 395 24.19 -12.14 -10.41
C ILE A 395 25.51 -12.69 -10.98
N GLN A 396 25.57 -12.94 -12.29
CA GLN A 396 26.76 -13.49 -12.93
C GLN A 396 27.99 -12.60 -12.74
N ILE A 397 27.85 -11.29 -12.98
CA ILE A 397 28.93 -10.31 -12.82
C ILE A 397 29.39 -10.25 -11.35
N LEU A 398 28.44 -10.16 -10.41
CA LEU A 398 28.75 -10.13 -8.98
C LEU A 398 29.50 -11.39 -8.55
N VAL A 399 29.03 -12.59 -8.91
CA VAL A 399 29.70 -13.85 -8.57
C VAL A 399 31.13 -13.88 -9.12
N GLN A 400 31.35 -13.48 -10.38
CA GLN A 400 32.69 -13.42 -10.96
C GLN A 400 33.62 -12.45 -10.20
N HIS A 401 33.11 -11.28 -9.80
CA HIS A 401 33.90 -10.34 -9.01
C HIS A 401 34.20 -10.86 -7.62
N LEU A 402 33.21 -11.44 -6.93
CA LEU A 402 33.40 -12.05 -5.61
C LEU A 402 34.44 -13.17 -5.69
N MET A 403 34.35 -14.08 -6.67
CA MET A 403 35.32 -15.18 -6.83
C MET A 403 36.76 -14.68 -7.05
N LYS A 404 36.93 -13.62 -7.85
CA LYS A 404 38.25 -13.04 -8.06
C LYS A 404 38.76 -12.31 -6.82
N LEU A 405 37.87 -11.64 -6.10
CA LEU A 405 38.20 -10.91 -4.89
C LEU A 405 38.63 -11.86 -3.76
N ASP A 406 37.90 -12.95 -3.56
CA ASP A 406 38.20 -13.97 -2.53
C ASP A 406 39.61 -14.54 -2.66
N LYS A 407 40.09 -14.71 -3.90
CA LYS A 407 41.45 -15.21 -4.21
C LYS A 407 42.58 -14.22 -3.91
N ILE A 408 42.29 -12.92 -3.81
CA ILE A 408 43.31 -11.86 -3.65
C ILE A 408 43.23 -11.14 -2.31
N LEU A 409 42.18 -11.41 -1.52
CA LEU A 409 42.07 -10.99 -0.13
C LEU A 409 43.11 -11.75 0.72
N GLY A 410 43.67 -11.07 1.71
CA GLY A 410 44.57 -11.68 2.69
C GLY A 410 43.80 -12.48 3.74
N GLU A 411 44.48 -13.39 4.42
CA GLU A 411 43.92 -14.22 5.50
C GLU A 411 43.37 -13.40 6.69
N ASP A 412 43.89 -12.19 6.88
CA ASP A 412 43.46 -11.21 7.88
C ASP A 412 42.26 -10.37 7.40
N GLN A 413 41.82 -10.48 6.14
CA GLN A 413 40.72 -9.70 5.59
C GLN A 413 39.43 -10.53 5.54
N ILE A 414 38.33 -9.95 6.02
CA ILE A 414 37.00 -10.54 5.90
C ILE A 414 36.06 -9.54 5.21
N PHE A 415 35.34 -10.02 4.22
CA PHE A 415 34.50 -9.21 3.35
C PHE A 415 33.03 -9.61 3.49
N TYR A 416 32.24 -8.80 4.21
CA TYR A 416 30.82 -9.04 4.43
C TYR A 416 29.96 -8.45 3.32
N VAL A 417 29.11 -9.24 2.68
CA VAL A 417 28.29 -8.82 1.54
C VAL A 417 26.83 -8.68 1.93
N LYS A 418 26.25 -7.49 1.76
CA LYS A 418 24.83 -7.22 1.95
C LYS A 418 24.13 -6.99 0.62
N LEU A 419 23.51 -8.05 0.09
CA LEU A 419 22.77 -8.01 -1.17
C LEU A 419 21.29 -7.66 -0.97
N HIS A 420 20.69 -7.05 -1.99
CA HIS A 420 19.24 -6.89 -2.06
C HIS A 420 18.55 -8.28 -2.15
N PRO A 421 17.38 -8.50 -1.51
CA PRO A 421 16.69 -9.80 -1.52
C PRO A 421 16.53 -10.43 -2.92
N TYR A 422 16.19 -9.63 -3.94
CA TYR A 422 16.04 -10.09 -5.34
C TYR A 422 17.32 -10.63 -6.02
N VAL A 423 18.50 -10.34 -5.48
CA VAL A 423 19.79 -10.85 -5.98
C VAL A 423 20.33 -11.91 -5.05
N LYS A 424 20.09 -11.75 -3.74
CA LYS A 424 20.53 -12.66 -2.68
C LYS A 424 20.13 -14.11 -2.96
N GLU A 425 18.89 -14.37 -3.37
CA GLU A 425 18.39 -15.72 -3.64
C GLU A 425 19.18 -16.48 -4.74
N GLY A 426 19.93 -15.76 -5.58
CA GLY A 426 20.70 -16.34 -6.68
C GLY A 426 22.21 -16.44 -6.43
N ILE A 427 22.71 -16.08 -5.25
CA ILE A 427 24.14 -16.11 -4.92
C ILE A 427 24.34 -16.96 -3.67
N ASN A 428 25.00 -18.11 -3.83
CA ASN A 428 25.51 -18.88 -2.69
C ASN A 428 26.91 -18.39 -2.33
N LEU A 429 27.10 -17.99 -1.07
CA LEU A 429 28.40 -17.58 -0.53
C LEU A 429 29.07 -18.73 0.27
N GLU A 430 28.44 -19.89 0.38
CA GLU A 430 29.05 -21.09 0.95
C GLU A 430 30.23 -21.54 0.06
N GLY A 431 31.43 -21.60 0.63
CA GLY A 431 32.66 -22.00 -0.06
C GLY A 431 33.65 -20.88 -0.34
N PHE A 432 33.29 -19.62 -0.06
CA PHE A 432 34.24 -18.51 -0.05
C PHE A 432 35.07 -18.52 1.23
N ALA A 433 36.38 -18.26 1.13
CA ALA A 433 37.27 -18.27 2.29
C ALA A 433 37.17 -16.97 3.10
N HIS A 434 37.14 -15.84 2.41
CA HIS A 434 37.22 -14.50 2.99
C HIS A 434 35.88 -13.75 2.90
N ILE A 435 34.99 -14.16 1.98
CA ILE A 435 33.70 -13.50 1.74
C ILE A 435 32.58 -14.17 2.54
N LYS A 436 31.84 -13.38 3.33
CA LYS A 436 30.76 -13.86 4.19
C LYS A 436 29.46 -13.09 3.92
N GLU A 437 28.33 -13.71 4.22
CA GLU A 437 27.05 -13.01 4.20
C GLU A 437 26.98 -11.98 5.34
N PHE A 438 26.44 -10.79 5.06
CA PHE A 438 26.17 -9.79 6.09
C PHE A 438 25.31 -10.38 7.23
N PRO A 439 25.73 -10.23 8.51
CA PRO A 439 25.07 -10.90 9.62
C PRO A 439 23.69 -10.28 9.89
N SER A 440 22.64 -11.05 9.60
CA SER A 440 21.24 -10.61 9.69
C SER A 440 20.74 -10.36 11.12
N ARG A 441 21.48 -10.85 12.14
CA ARG A 441 21.17 -10.66 13.56
C ARG A 441 21.42 -9.23 14.05
N TYR A 442 22.29 -8.47 13.38
CA TYR A 442 22.59 -7.09 13.75
C TYR A 442 21.78 -6.09 12.92
N GLU A 443 21.52 -4.93 13.52
CA GLU A 443 21.11 -3.75 12.79
C GLU A 443 22.23 -3.31 11.83
N THR A 444 21.87 -2.73 10.70
CA THR A 444 22.82 -2.44 9.61
C THR A 444 23.93 -1.49 10.02
N TYR A 445 23.60 -0.37 10.66
CA TYR A 445 24.53 0.67 11.08
C TYR A 445 25.34 0.23 12.29
N ASP A 446 24.76 -0.57 13.19
CA ASP A 446 25.49 -1.15 14.32
C ASP A 446 26.60 -2.12 13.85
N PHE A 447 26.33 -2.96 12.85
CA PHE A 447 27.39 -3.80 12.27
C PHE A 447 28.36 -3.03 11.38
N LEU A 448 27.89 -2.02 10.63
CA LEU A 448 28.79 -1.12 9.88
C LEU A 448 29.73 -0.36 10.82
N ASN A 449 29.29 -0.01 12.03
CA ASN A 449 30.19 0.58 13.03
C ASN A 449 31.40 -0.33 13.29
N ALA A 450 31.20 -1.66 13.34
CA ALA A 450 32.24 -2.67 13.55
C ALA A 450 33.17 -2.93 12.34
N SER A 451 32.90 -2.33 11.17
CA SER A 451 33.75 -2.48 9.98
C SER A 451 34.85 -1.43 9.91
N ASP A 452 35.91 -1.74 9.18
CA ASP A 452 37.09 -0.89 8.94
C ASP A 452 36.98 -0.15 7.61
N ALA A 453 36.26 -0.71 6.64
CA ALA A 453 35.99 -0.06 5.36
C ALA A 453 34.61 -0.40 4.80
N LEU A 454 34.03 0.54 4.06
CA LEU A 454 32.84 0.34 3.23
C LEU A 454 33.22 0.30 1.75
N VAL A 455 32.83 -0.76 1.07
CA VAL A 455 32.79 -0.82 -0.39
C VAL A 455 31.34 -0.66 -0.83
N THR A 456 31.07 0.30 -1.70
CA THR A 456 29.73 0.50 -2.27
C THR A 456 29.84 1.02 -3.70
N ASP A 457 28.75 1.42 -4.33
CA ASP A 457 28.73 1.91 -5.71
C ASP A 457 27.94 3.21 -5.83
N TYR A 458 26.64 3.12 -6.13
CA TYR A 458 25.71 4.24 -6.32
C TYR A 458 24.72 4.30 -5.15
N SER A 459 25.15 3.97 -3.94
CA SER A 459 24.27 3.89 -2.76
C SER A 459 24.46 5.10 -1.85
N SER A 460 23.36 5.65 -1.36
CA SER A 460 23.38 6.77 -0.39
C SER A 460 24.05 6.42 0.94
N ILE A 461 24.30 5.13 1.21
CA ILE A 461 24.99 4.67 2.43
C ILE A 461 26.39 5.26 2.59
N MET A 462 27.04 5.70 1.50
CA MET A 462 28.34 6.38 1.56
C MET A 462 28.28 7.67 2.40
N PHE A 463 27.19 8.44 2.28
CA PHE A 463 27.02 9.70 3.01
C PHE A 463 26.83 9.47 4.51
N ASP A 464 26.18 8.35 4.87
CA ASP A 464 26.00 7.99 6.26
C ASP A 464 27.30 7.43 6.86
N TYR A 465 27.97 6.52 6.14
CA TYR A 465 29.18 5.87 6.64
C TYR A 465 30.35 6.84 6.82
N ALA A 466 30.38 7.95 6.07
CA ALA A 466 31.38 8.99 6.25
C ALA A 466 31.40 9.61 7.66
N VAL A 467 30.31 9.49 8.43
CA VAL A 467 30.27 9.88 9.85
C VAL A 467 31.29 9.09 10.67
N SER A 468 31.53 7.83 10.34
CA SER A 468 32.53 6.99 11.01
C SER A 468 33.97 7.47 10.79
N ASN A 469 34.21 8.33 9.80
CA ASN A 469 35.54 8.76 9.35
C ASN A 469 36.46 7.59 8.97
N LYS A 470 35.87 6.48 8.49
CA LYS A 470 36.56 5.29 7.99
C LYS A 470 36.54 5.22 6.48
N LYS A 471 37.40 4.36 5.92
CA LYS A 471 37.62 4.22 4.47
C LYS A 471 36.33 3.90 3.71
N ILE A 472 36.05 4.66 2.66
CA ILE A 472 35.00 4.37 1.67
C ILE A 472 35.64 4.12 0.30
N ILE A 473 35.21 3.09 -0.42
CA ILE A 473 35.64 2.81 -1.80
C ILE A 473 34.41 2.60 -2.69
N LEU A 474 34.39 3.28 -3.83
CA LEU A 474 33.34 3.15 -4.84
C LEU A 474 33.74 2.10 -5.89
N PHE A 475 33.15 0.91 -5.81
CA PHE A 475 33.33 -0.17 -6.78
C PHE A 475 32.37 -0.03 -7.98
N VAL A 476 32.70 0.87 -8.89
CA VAL A 476 31.88 1.33 -10.02
C VAL A 476 32.27 0.64 -11.34
N TYR A 477 32.30 -0.68 -11.33
CA TYR A 477 32.70 -1.51 -12.49
C TYR A 477 31.79 -1.32 -13.72
N ASP A 478 30.59 -0.77 -13.54
CA ASP A 478 29.56 -0.57 -14.56
C ASP A 478 29.08 0.89 -14.67
N LYS A 479 29.93 1.87 -14.32
CA LYS A 479 29.55 3.31 -14.27
C LYS A 479 28.83 3.80 -15.53
N GLU A 480 29.39 3.54 -16.69
CA GLU A 480 28.85 4.00 -17.98
C GLU A 480 27.48 3.38 -18.27
N GLU A 481 27.31 2.08 -18.02
CA GLU A 481 26.03 1.38 -18.20
C GLU A 481 24.99 1.86 -17.17
N TYR A 482 25.40 2.06 -15.92
CA TYR A 482 24.49 2.43 -14.83
C TYR A 482 23.90 3.83 -14.97
N LEU A 483 24.71 4.79 -15.42
CA LEU A 483 24.32 6.20 -15.52
C LEU A 483 23.52 6.53 -16.79
N LYS A 484 23.50 5.64 -17.78
CA LYS A 484 22.81 5.86 -19.07
C LYS A 484 21.34 6.28 -18.92
N ASP A 485 20.62 5.68 -17.97
CA ASP A 485 19.19 5.90 -17.75
C ASP A 485 18.89 6.57 -16.38
N ARG A 486 19.91 7.13 -15.70
CA ARG A 486 19.78 7.66 -14.33
C ARG A 486 20.51 8.99 -14.18
N GLY A 487 19.78 10.03 -13.78
CA GLY A 487 20.41 11.27 -13.31
C GLY A 487 21.03 11.12 -11.93
N LEU A 488 22.11 11.85 -11.67
CA LEU A 488 22.72 12.03 -10.35
C LEU A 488 22.66 13.51 -9.93
N TYR A 489 22.65 13.76 -8.62
CA TYR A 489 22.80 15.10 -8.05
C TYR A 489 24.25 15.51 -7.81
N VAL A 490 25.15 14.53 -7.75
CA VAL A 490 26.59 14.72 -7.54
C VAL A 490 27.31 13.89 -8.58
N ASP A 491 28.27 14.47 -9.29
CA ASP A 491 29.17 13.69 -10.12
C ASP A 491 30.05 12.82 -9.22
N LEU A 492 30.09 11.52 -9.50
CA LEU A 492 30.94 10.59 -8.79
C LEU A 492 32.44 10.91 -8.97
N ASP A 493 32.84 11.53 -10.07
CA ASP A 493 34.25 11.92 -10.26
C ASP A 493 34.64 13.14 -9.42
N GLU A 494 33.66 13.97 -9.05
CA GLU A 494 33.86 15.15 -8.20
C GLU A 494 33.57 14.88 -6.71
N ILE A 495 33.12 13.66 -6.37
CA ILE A 495 32.69 13.33 -5.00
C ILE A 495 33.86 13.17 -4.00
N GLY A 496 35.10 13.10 -4.50
CA GLY A 496 36.30 12.98 -3.65
C GLY A 496 36.51 11.61 -3.00
N LEU A 497 35.84 10.56 -3.48
CA LEU A 497 35.99 9.19 -2.96
C LEU A 497 36.76 8.30 -3.96
N PRO A 498 37.67 7.41 -3.49
CA PRO A 498 38.40 6.50 -4.36
C PRO A 498 37.48 5.56 -5.14
N GLN A 499 37.72 5.43 -6.44
CA GLN A 499 36.95 4.58 -7.33
C GLN A 499 37.75 3.39 -7.86
N ALA A 500 37.11 2.22 -7.92
CA ALA A 500 37.63 1.01 -8.55
C ALA A 500 36.68 0.53 -9.65
N LYS A 501 37.22 0.33 -10.86
CA LYS A 501 36.50 -0.31 -11.98
C LYS A 501 36.74 -1.83 -12.08
N GLY A 502 37.55 -2.40 -11.19
CA GLY A 502 37.88 -3.82 -11.17
C GLY A 502 38.47 -4.28 -9.84
N VAL A 503 38.42 -5.59 -9.58
CA VAL A 503 38.80 -6.22 -8.30
C VAL A 503 40.27 -5.97 -7.93
N THR A 504 41.20 -5.94 -8.89
CA THR A 504 42.61 -5.66 -8.63
C THR A 504 42.82 -4.23 -8.12
N ARG A 505 42.15 -3.24 -8.72
CA ARG A 505 42.20 -1.85 -8.24
C ARG A 505 41.54 -1.73 -6.88
N LEU A 506 40.39 -2.40 -6.67
CA LEU A 506 39.70 -2.44 -5.37
C LEU A 506 40.64 -2.95 -4.27
N GLN A 507 41.31 -4.08 -4.50
CA GLN A 507 42.23 -4.65 -3.52
C GLN A 507 43.45 -3.75 -3.27
N LYS A 508 43.95 -3.07 -4.31
CA LYS A 508 45.00 -2.06 -4.14
C LYS A 508 44.53 -0.91 -3.25
N LEU A 509 43.33 -0.36 -3.48
CA LEU A 509 42.76 0.73 -2.67
C LEU A 509 42.55 0.33 -1.20
N LEU A 510 42.20 -0.93 -0.93
CA LEU A 510 42.06 -1.43 0.45
C LEU A 510 43.39 -1.36 1.23
N ARG A 511 44.52 -1.54 0.54
CA ARG A 511 45.88 -1.50 1.12
C ARG A 511 46.53 -0.12 1.14
N GLU A 512 46.03 0.81 0.33
CA GLU A 512 46.54 2.19 0.34
C GLU A 512 46.26 2.87 1.70
N PRO A 513 47.02 3.90 2.10
CA PRO A 513 46.73 4.65 3.32
C PRO A 513 45.31 5.26 3.33
N GLU A 514 44.85 5.66 4.51
CA GLU A 514 43.63 6.48 4.62
C GLU A 514 43.80 7.79 3.84
N TYR A 515 42.69 8.28 3.29
CA TYR A 515 42.62 9.55 2.58
C TYR A 515 41.77 10.54 3.38
N ASP A 516 41.94 11.83 3.09
CA ASP A 516 41.22 12.86 3.82
C ASP A 516 39.73 12.90 3.42
N LEU A 517 38.85 12.68 4.41
CA LEU A 517 37.41 12.77 4.28
C LEU A 517 36.84 14.10 4.80
N SER A 518 37.68 15.05 5.22
CA SER A 518 37.25 16.27 5.91
C SER A 518 36.31 17.13 5.06
N GLU A 519 36.62 17.39 3.79
CA GLU A 519 35.74 18.15 2.90
C GLU A 519 34.41 17.42 2.64
N PHE A 520 34.47 16.11 2.41
CA PHE A 520 33.29 15.29 2.20
C PHE A 520 32.37 15.32 3.42
N ARG A 521 32.93 15.17 4.63
CA ARG A 521 32.20 15.21 5.91
C ARG A 521 31.68 16.60 6.24
N ALA A 522 32.44 17.66 5.97
CA ALA A 522 31.98 19.03 6.14
C ALA A 522 30.75 19.33 5.28
N LYS A 523 30.68 18.76 4.08
CA LYS A 523 29.54 18.90 3.17
C LYS A 523 28.37 17.99 3.51
N PHE A 524 28.61 16.71 3.80
CA PHE A 524 27.55 15.70 3.89
C PHE A 524 27.19 15.25 5.32
N CYS A 525 28.03 15.53 6.30
CA CYS A 525 27.85 15.15 7.70
C CYS A 525 28.01 16.32 8.73
N PRO A 526 27.68 17.59 8.41
CA PRO A 526 27.99 18.72 9.30
C PRO A 526 27.26 18.68 10.65
N TYR A 527 26.16 17.93 10.76
CA TYR A 527 25.28 17.93 11.94
C TYR A 527 25.17 16.57 12.63
N ASP A 528 25.88 15.55 12.16
CA ASP A 528 25.86 14.23 12.79
C ASP A 528 26.64 14.25 14.12
N ARG A 529 25.97 13.84 15.21
CA ARG A 529 26.41 13.85 16.61
C ARG A 529 25.81 12.67 17.38
N LYS A 530 26.45 12.29 18.48
CA LYS A 530 26.07 11.13 19.32
C LYS A 530 24.66 11.19 19.91
N ASP A 531 24.05 12.37 19.97
CA ASP A 531 22.76 12.68 20.59
C ASP A 531 21.66 13.04 19.57
N ASN A 532 21.87 12.89 18.26
CA ASN A 532 20.83 13.21 17.26
C ASN A 532 19.50 12.51 17.50
N ALA A 533 19.53 11.23 17.88
CA ALA A 533 18.32 10.47 18.17
C ALA A 533 17.55 11.07 19.37
N VAL A 534 18.27 11.49 20.41
CA VAL A 534 17.73 12.15 21.60
C VAL A 534 17.06 13.46 21.20
N MET A 535 17.78 14.33 20.49
CA MET A 535 17.28 15.64 20.05
C MET A 535 16.02 15.52 19.19
N VAL A 536 16.03 14.60 18.21
CA VAL A 536 14.87 14.37 17.34
C VAL A 536 13.67 13.88 18.14
N CYS A 537 13.85 12.95 19.07
CA CYS A 537 12.74 12.43 19.88
C CYS A 537 12.21 13.49 20.86
N ASP A 538 13.08 14.29 21.48
CA ASP A 538 12.68 15.34 22.43
C ASP A 538 11.91 16.49 21.71
N GLU A 539 12.32 16.93 20.52
CA GLU A 539 11.56 17.90 19.71
C GLU A 539 10.24 17.31 19.22
N TRP A 540 10.27 16.09 18.67
CA TRP A 540 9.10 15.46 18.05
C TRP A 540 8.01 15.09 19.06
N ILE A 541 8.38 14.52 20.20
CA ILE A 541 7.42 13.97 21.18
C ILE A 541 7.09 14.98 22.27
N ARG A 542 8.11 15.69 22.77
CA ARG A 542 7.98 16.56 23.95
C ARG A 542 7.95 18.04 23.60
N GLY A 543 8.26 18.41 22.34
CA GLY A 543 8.35 19.81 21.92
C GLY A 543 9.50 20.57 22.58
N VAL A 544 10.50 19.86 23.09
CA VAL A 544 11.69 20.47 23.71
C VAL A 544 12.64 20.87 22.59
N ARG A 545 12.86 22.18 22.46
CA ARG A 545 13.68 22.73 21.38
C ARG A 545 15.14 22.34 21.54
N GLY A 546 15.67 21.66 20.52
CA GLY A 546 17.09 21.36 20.40
C GLY A 546 17.95 22.58 20.05
N GLU A 547 19.26 22.43 20.17
CA GLU A 547 20.25 23.46 19.84
C GLU A 547 20.41 23.71 18.33
N LEU A 548 20.09 22.70 17.51
CA LEU A 548 20.28 22.77 16.07
C LEU A 548 19.15 23.56 15.38
N PRO A 549 19.42 24.15 14.19
CA PRO A 549 18.47 25.02 13.51
C PRO A 549 17.13 24.32 13.20
N VAL A 550 16.02 24.92 13.64
CA VAL A 550 14.68 24.56 13.18
C VAL A 550 14.24 25.62 12.20
N GLN A 551 14.04 25.23 10.94
CA GLN A 551 13.67 26.16 9.88
C GLN A 551 12.18 26.05 9.60
N LYS A 552 11.55 27.19 9.31
CA LYS A 552 10.24 27.27 8.68
C LYS A 552 10.43 27.90 7.32
N ILE A 553 9.71 27.41 6.32
CA ILE A 553 9.72 28.03 5.00
C ILE A 553 9.08 29.41 5.11
N SER A 554 9.76 30.44 4.61
CA SER A 554 9.19 31.78 4.45
C SER A 554 8.32 31.83 3.20
N ASN A 555 7.17 32.49 3.29
CA ASN A 555 6.40 32.83 2.11
C ASN A 555 7.22 33.85 1.29
N ASN A 556 7.39 33.58 -0.01
CA ASN A 556 8.10 34.48 -0.92
C ASN A 556 7.26 35.73 -1.33
N GLY A 557 6.07 35.89 -0.77
CA GLY A 557 5.18 37.03 -1.00
C GLY A 557 4.43 37.00 -2.33
N LYS A 558 4.69 36.00 -3.19
CA LYS A 558 4.02 35.82 -4.47
C LYS A 558 2.65 35.19 -4.27
N GLU A 559 1.67 35.64 -5.05
CA GLU A 559 0.32 35.06 -5.08
C GLU A 559 0.38 33.62 -5.60
N LYS A 560 -0.12 32.66 -4.82
CA LYS A 560 -0.10 31.24 -5.11
C LYS A 560 -1.35 30.84 -5.87
N VAL A 561 -1.17 30.42 -7.13
CA VAL A 561 -2.27 30.07 -8.02
C VAL A 561 -2.30 28.57 -8.26
N LEU A 562 -3.36 27.91 -7.78
CA LEU A 562 -3.64 26.52 -8.11
C LEU A 562 -4.34 26.43 -9.48
N VAL A 563 -3.68 25.82 -10.46
CA VAL A 563 -4.24 25.55 -11.78
C VAL A 563 -4.66 24.08 -11.85
N PHE A 564 -5.95 23.81 -11.97
CA PHE A 564 -6.47 22.44 -11.99
C PHE A 564 -6.89 21.98 -13.40
N THR A 565 -6.45 20.78 -13.78
CA THR A 565 -6.91 20.09 -14.98
C THR A 565 -7.16 18.59 -14.75
N GLN A 566 -8.28 18.09 -15.30
CA GLN A 566 -8.61 16.66 -15.37
C GLN A 566 -8.35 16.06 -16.77
N ARG A 567 -7.58 16.76 -17.61
CA ARG A 567 -7.11 16.26 -18.91
C ARG A 567 -5.60 16.08 -18.86
N ALA A 568 -5.09 15.22 -19.75
CA ALA A 568 -3.65 15.11 -19.95
C ALA A 568 -3.09 16.50 -20.31
N VAL A 569 -2.01 16.89 -19.65
CA VAL A 569 -1.23 18.08 -20.00
C VAL A 569 -0.57 17.78 -21.35
N ASP A 570 -0.71 18.71 -22.29
CA ASP A 570 -0.10 18.65 -23.62
C ASP A 570 0.94 19.78 -23.78
N ARG A 571 1.75 19.69 -24.85
CA ARG A 571 2.78 20.70 -25.14
C ARG A 571 2.22 22.10 -25.34
N ALA A 572 0.97 22.22 -25.81
CA ALA A 572 0.31 23.51 -25.95
C ALA A 572 0.08 24.17 -24.58
N LEU A 573 -0.48 23.43 -23.62
CA LEU A 573 -0.67 23.92 -22.26
C LEU A 573 0.66 24.24 -21.57
N VAL A 574 1.70 23.43 -21.78
CA VAL A 574 3.05 23.72 -21.27
C VAL A 574 3.58 25.04 -21.82
N LYS A 575 3.52 25.26 -23.15
CA LYS A 575 3.96 26.50 -23.78
C LYS A 575 3.21 27.71 -23.22
N GLU A 576 1.90 27.59 -23.03
CA GLU A 576 1.07 28.65 -22.47
C GLU A 576 1.42 28.97 -21.00
N LEU A 577 1.63 27.94 -20.16
CA LEU A 577 2.03 28.12 -18.77
C LEU A 577 3.43 28.74 -18.66
N ASN A 578 4.37 28.29 -19.49
CA ASN A 578 5.72 28.86 -19.54
C ASN A 578 5.66 30.35 -19.92
N ALA A 579 4.90 30.69 -20.97
CA ALA A 579 4.70 32.08 -21.37
C ALA A 579 4.06 32.91 -20.25
N GLN A 580 3.08 32.35 -19.53
CA GLN A 580 2.46 33.01 -18.38
C GLN A 580 3.48 33.34 -17.29
N VAL A 581 4.31 32.37 -16.90
CA VAL A 581 5.33 32.57 -15.86
C VAL A 581 6.39 33.59 -16.29
N GLN A 582 6.72 33.69 -17.58
CA GLN A 582 7.59 34.77 -18.06
C GLN A 582 6.94 36.15 -17.93
N ARG A 583 5.60 36.24 -18.05
CA ARG A 583 4.87 37.51 -17.99
C ARG A 583 4.68 38.03 -16.56
N ASP A 584 4.32 37.16 -15.61
CA ASP A 584 4.00 37.60 -14.24
C ASP A 584 4.55 36.73 -13.10
N GLY A 585 5.59 35.93 -13.38
CA GLY A 585 6.26 35.08 -12.39
C GLY A 585 6.91 35.83 -11.21
N GLU A 586 7.07 37.15 -11.30
CA GLU A 586 7.49 37.98 -10.16
C GLU A 586 6.35 38.30 -9.20
N ARG A 587 5.11 38.30 -9.68
CA ARG A 587 3.90 38.52 -8.86
C ARG A 587 3.25 37.20 -8.44
N ARG A 588 3.28 36.19 -9.30
CA ARG A 588 2.51 34.95 -9.14
C ARG A 588 3.37 33.71 -9.23
N GLU A 589 2.95 32.68 -8.51
CA GLU A 589 3.55 31.35 -8.54
C GLU A 589 2.48 30.31 -8.86
N TYR A 590 2.78 29.44 -9.83
CA TYR A 590 1.79 28.55 -10.42
C TYR A 590 1.99 27.11 -9.97
N TYR A 591 0.88 26.49 -9.56
CA TYR A 591 0.80 25.13 -9.09
C TYR A 591 -0.17 24.32 -9.94
N LEU A 592 0.35 23.53 -10.86
CA LEU A 592 -0.46 22.70 -11.74
C LEU A 592 -0.88 21.40 -11.04
N SER A 593 -2.17 21.24 -10.75
CA SER A 593 -2.73 20.02 -10.16
C SER A 593 -3.51 19.19 -11.17
N PHE A 594 -3.27 17.89 -11.16
CA PHE A 594 -3.93 16.93 -12.02
C PHE A 594 -3.98 15.53 -11.41
N PRO A 595 -4.95 14.69 -11.77
CA PRO A 595 -4.96 13.31 -11.32
C PRO A 595 -3.79 12.52 -11.92
N GLY A 596 -3.00 11.81 -11.12
CA GLY A 596 -1.81 11.09 -11.64
C GLY A 596 -2.11 10.10 -12.78
N TYR A 597 -3.33 9.56 -12.86
CA TYR A 597 -3.71 8.67 -13.96
C TYR A 597 -3.80 9.34 -15.33
N VAL A 598 -3.98 10.67 -15.42
CA VAL A 598 -4.08 11.38 -16.71
C VAL A 598 -2.72 11.59 -17.36
N MET A 599 -1.62 11.49 -16.60
CA MET A 599 -0.26 11.76 -17.08
C MET A 599 0.56 10.49 -17.37
N ARG A 600 -0.03 9.30 -17.25
CA ARG A 600 0.70 8.02 -17.37
C ARG A 600 1.45 7.84 -18.70
N GLN A 601 0.93 8.41 -19.79
CA GLN A 601 1.46 8.25 -21.14
C GLN A 601 2.17 9.51 -21.67
N THR A 602 2.02 10.65 -20.99
CA THR A 602 2.51 11.95 -21.44
C THR A 602 3.38 12.65 -20.41
N SER A 603 3.89 11.91 -19.42
CA SER A 603 4.63 12.45 -18.28
C SER A 603 5.82 13.34 -18.68
N SER A 604 6.51 13.00 -19.78
CA SER A 604 7.69 13.72 -20.25
C SER A 604 7.44 15.19 -20.61
N VAL A 605 6.21 15.57 -20.96
CA VAL A 605 5.88 16.97 -21.24
C VAL A 605 5.97 17.85 -19.98
N LEU A 606 5.90 17.26 -18.78
CA LEU A 606 6.07 17.99 -17.53
C LEU A 606 7.52 18.46 -17.33
N SER A 607 8.49 17.77 -17.94
CA SER A 607 9.90 18.16 -17.92
C SER A 607 10.18 19.40 -18.80
N GLU A 608 9.23 19.77 -19.68
CA GLU A 608 9.30 20.98 -20.51
C GLU A 608 8.72 22.22 -19.81
N LEU A 609 8.13 22.07 -18.61
CA LEU A 609 7.66 23.20 -17.81
C LEU A 609 8.84 24.04 -17.32
N ASP A 610 8.66 25.37 -17.32
CA ASP A 610 9.57 26.30 -16.64
C ASP A 610 9.79 25.82 -15.19
N PRO A 611 11.04 25.79 -14.69
CA PRO A 611 11.34 25.34 -13.32
C PRO A 611 10.52 26.05 -12.23
N ARG A 612 10.09 27.31 -12.46
CA ARG A 612 9.25 28.09 -11.55
C ARG A 612 7.78 27.67 -11.53
N ILE A 613 7.38 26.74 -12.41
CA ILE A 613 6.05 26.10 -12.37
C ILE A 613 6.16 24.82 -11.54
N TYR A 614 5.36 24.77 -10.49
CA TYR A 614 5.25 23.64 -9.59
C TYR A 614 4.05 22.78 -10.00
N TYR A 615 4.03 21.50 -9.63
CA TYR A 615 2.88 20.63 -9.90
C TYR A 615 2.59 19.58 -8.81
N PHE A 616 1.31 19.21 -8.71
CA PHE A 616 0.77 18.25 -7.74
C PHE A 616 -0.01 17.13 -8.43
N PRO A 617 0.59 15.95 -8.62
CA PRO A 617 -0.15 14.76 -9.04
C PRO A 617 -1.02 14.25 -7.89
N ILE A 618 -2.34 14.21 -8.07
CA ILE A 618 -3.30 13.84 -7.01
C ILE A 618 -3.96 12.47 -7.24
N GLU A 619 -4.41 11.83 -6.14
CA GLU A 619 -5.27 10.65 -6.19
C GLU A 619 -6.73 11.01 -5.80
N ILE A 620 -7.69 10.74 -6.69
CA ILE A 620 -9.10 11.15 -6.51
C ILE A 620 -9.96 10.09 -5.78
N LYS A 621 -9.34 9.16 -5.05
CA LYS A 621 -10.08 8.09 -4.36
C LYS A 621 -10.49 8.54 -2.96
N ALA A 622 -11.79 8.75 -2.77
CA ALA A 622 -12.31 9.41 -1.57
C ALA A 622 -12.57 8.50 -0.37
N ASN A 623 -12.39 9.08 0.83
CA ASN A 623 -12.62 8.48 2.13
C ASN A 623 -14.07 8.69 2.56
N TYR A 624 -14.92 7.69 2.33
CA TYR A 624 -16.35 7.77 2.60
C TYR A 624 -16.76 7.08 3.89
N THR A 625 -17.66 7.71 4.65
CA THR A 625 -18.70 6.96 5.37
C THR A 625 -19.85 6.59 4.43
N ILE A 626 -20.67 5.63 4.83
CA ILE A 626 -21.84 5.20 4.05
C ILE A 626 -22.83 6.37 3.87
N LEU A 627 -23.06 7.14 4.93
CA LEU A 627 -23.99 8.28 4.90
C LEU A 627 -23.49 9.39 3.97
N GLU A 628 -22.20 9.72 4.01
CA GLU A 628 -21.61 10.71 3.10
C GLU A 628 -21.64 10.25 1.64
N LEU A 629 -21.43 8.95 1.40
CA LEU A 629 -21.58 8.40 0.05
C LEU A 629 -23.01 8.59 -0.46
N ILE A 630 -24.03 8.25 0.34
CA ILE A 630 -25.43 8.41 -0.05
C ILE A 630 -25.76 9.91 -0.23
N ALA A 631 -25.41 10.75 0.75
CA ALA A 631 -25.70 12.18 0.74
C ALA A 631 -25.08 12.87 -0.47
N SER A 632 -23.79 12.62 -0.76
CA SER A 632 -23.12 13.22 -1.92
C SER A 632 -23.77 12.80 -3.23
N GLN A 633 -24.23 11.55 -3.38
CA GLN A 633 -24.95 11.12 -4.58
C GLN A 633 -26.29 11.83 -4.75
N ILE A 634 -27.05 12.03 -3.65
CA ILE A 634 -28.32 12.76 -3.69
C ILE A 634 -28.06 14.24 -4.04
N VAL A 635 -27.11 14.89 -3.36
CA VAL A 635 -26.71 16.28 -3.61
C VAL A 635 -26.31 16.48 -5.07
N PHE A 636 -25.45 15.61 -5.61
CA PHE A 636 -24.98 15.72 -6.99
C PHE A 636 -26.07 15.39 -8.02
N ARG A 637 -27.03 14.53 -7.68
CA ARG A 637 -28.13 14.16 -8.60
C ARG A 637 -29.19 15.25 -8.70
N TYR A 638 -29.56 15.84 -7.57
CA TYR A 638 -30.65 16.82 -7.48
C TYR A 638 -30.18 18.27 -7.34
N ASP A 639 -28.87 18.51 -7.43
CA ASP A 639 -28.27 19.86 -7.41
C ASP A 639 -28.60 20.64 -6.13
N ILE A 640 -28.45 19.97 -4.97
CA ILE A 640 -28.85 20.51 -3.66
C ILE A 640 -27.69 21.31 -3.03
N ASP A 641 -27.93 22.58 -2.75
CA ASP A 641 -26.89 23.49 -2.22
C ASP A 641 -26.95 23.79 -0.74
N LYS A 642 -28.12 23.63 -0.13
CA LYS A 642 -28.35 23.99 1.26
C LYS A 642 -28.96 22.80 2.01
N GLY A 643 -28.96 22.91 3.34
CA GLY A 643 -29.54 21.89 4.22
C GLY A 643 -28.58 20.75 4.60
N PRO A 644 -29.09 19.74 5.32
CA PRO A 644 -28.25 18.75 5.99
C PRO A 644 -27.38 17.89 5.05
N LEU A 645 -27.91 17.49 3.88
CA LEU A 645 -27.17 16.67 2.92
C LEU A 645 -26.03 17.45 2.26
N ALA A 646 -26.26 18.73 1.94
CA ALA A 646 -25.23 19.63 1.41
C ALA A 646 -24.14 19.89 2.47
N LYS A 647 -24.52 20.13 3.73
CA LYS A 647 -23.57 20.25 4.86
C LYS A 647 -22.70 18.99 5.02
N LEU A 648 -23.30 17.80 4.94
CA LEU A 648 -22.55 16.55 5.03
C LEU A 648 -21.59 16.36 3.83
N THR A 649 -22.03 16.74 2.63
CA THR A 649 -21.19 16.68 1.42
C THR A 649 -20.05 17.69 1.46
N ASN A 650 -20.26 18.87 2.05
CA ASN A 650 -19.20 19.86 2.29
C ASN A 650 -18.14 19.34 3.27
N ARG A 651 -18.55 18.70 4.37
CA ARG A 651 -17.60 18.08 5.31
C ARG A 651 -16.74 17.01 4.64
N LEU A 652 -17.34 16.19 3.79
CA LEU A 652 -16.60 15.22 2.97
C LEU A 652 -15.61 15.95 2.06
N ALA A 653 -16.05 16.99 1.35
CA ALA A 653 -15.22 17.72 0.40
C ALA A 653 -14.01 18.40 1.08
N LEU A 654 -14.23 19.07 2.21
CA LEU A 654 -13.17 19.69 3.01
C LEU A 654 -12.18 18.64 3.53
N ARG A 655 -12.66 17.51 4.03
CA ARG A 655 -11.79 16.41 4.48
C ARG A 655 -10.94 15.85 3.33
N GLU A 656 -11.51 15.75 2.15
CA GLU A 656 -10.82 15.28 0.95
C GLU A 656 -9.83 16.32 0.41
N TYR A 657 -10.15 17.62 0.53
CA TYR A 657 -9.23 18.72 0.27
C TYR A 657 -8.01 18.62 1.19
N GLN A 658 -8.24 18.49 2.50
CA GLN A 658 -7.18 18.33 3.50
C GLN A 658 -6.32 17.09 3.28
N LYS A 659 -6.93 16.02 2.77
CA LYS A 659 -6.16 14.84 2.37
C LYS A 659 -5.17 15.17 1.26
N ILE A 660 -5.56 15.95 0.25
CA ILE A 660 -4.77 16.21 -0.95
C ILE A 660 -3.74 17.32 -0.71
N TYR A 661 -4.16 18.45 -0.14
CA TYR A 661 -3.37 19.67 0.01
C TYR A 661 -3.08 20.05 1.48
N GLY A 662 -3.28 19.13 2.43
CA GLY A 662 -3.04 19.45 3.84
C GLY A 662 -3.90 20.62 4.33
N SER A 663 -3.32 21.47 5.18
CA SER A 663 -3.97 22.71 5.65
C SER A 663 -3.64 23.93 4.79
N TYR A 664 -2.99 23.75 3.64
CA TYR A 664 -2.56 24.87 2.82
C TYR A 664 -3.76 25.45 2.05
N GLU A 665 -3.85 26.77 1.99
CA GLU A 665 -4.86 27.51 1.24
C GLU A 665 -4.14 28.30 0.14
N PHE A 666 -4.58 28.14 -1.11
CA PHE A 666 -3.99 28.88 -2.23
C PHE A 666 -4.76 30.18 -2.40
N ASP A 667 -4.09 31.24 -2.83
CA ASP A 667 -4.71 32.55 -3.00
C ASP A 667 -5.76 32.53 -4.11
N LYS A 668 -5.48 31.83 -5.22
CA LYS A 668 -6.43 31.69 -6.35
C LYS A 668 -6.53 30.26 -6.88
N LEU A 669 -7.70 29.93 -7.44
CA LEU A 669 -7.95 28.69 -8.17
C LEU A 669 -8.37 28.97 -9.62
N VAL A 670 -7.64 28.39 -10.58
CA VAL A 670 -8.00 28.36 -12.00
C VAL A 670 -8.38 26.94 -12.41
N ILE A 671 -9.63 26.72 -12.83
CA ILE A 671 -10.10 25.42 -13.32
C ILE A 671 -10.10 25.42 -14.85
N LEU A 672 -9.15 24.71 -15.46
CA LEU A 672 -9.08 24.49 -16.91
C LEU A 672 -9.96 23.33 -17.37
N SER A 673 -10.10 22.32 -16.52
CA SER A 673 -11.01 21.19 -16.75
C SER A 673 -11.34 20.46 -15.47
N CYS A 674 -12.63 20.30 -15.17
CA CYS A 674 -13.13 19.45 -14.11
C CYS A 674 -14.27 18.60 -14.67
N ARG A 675 -14.16 17.26 -14.63
CA ARG A 675 -15.14 16.31 -15.21
C ARG A 675 -16.11 15.72 -14.19
N THR A 676 -15.96 16.03 -12.89
CA THR A 676 -16.84 15.46 -11.87
C THR A 676 -17.28 16.51 -10.84
N LYS A 677 -18.58 16.52 -10.52
CA LYS A 677 -19.17 17.38 -9.48
C LYS A 677 -18.43 17.28 -8.15
N ARG A 678 -18.06 16.05 -7.75
CA ARG A 678 -17.29 15.83 -6.51
C ARG A 678 -15.97 16.56 -6.50
N LEU A 679 -15.22 16.50 -7.60
CA LEU A 679 -13.91 17.14 -7.67
C LEU A 679 -14.03 18.66 -7.62
N TYR A 680 -15.05 19.23 -8.27
CA TYR A 680 -15.36 20.65 -8.11
C TYR A 680 -15.65 21.01 -6.64
N TRP A 681 -16.44 20.20 -5.93
CA TRP A 681 -16.72 20.44 -4.50
C TRP A 681 -15.46 20.38 -3.63
N ILE A 682 -14.47 19.56 -3.99
CA ILE A 682 -13.17 19.50 -3.31
C ILE A 682 -12.34 20.75 -3.63
N LEU A 683 -12.25 21.12 -4.91
CA LEU A 683 -11.43 22.24 -5.36
C LEU A 683 -11.98 23.59 -4.88
N ARG A 684 -13.29 23.76 -4.75
CA ARG A 684 -13.84 25.01 -4.22
C ARG A 684 -13.50 25.26 -2.74
N CYS A 685 -12.92 24.28 -2.05
CA CYS A 685 -12.39 24.48 -0.70
C CYS A 685 -11.01 25.16 -0.71
N THR A 686 -10.37 25.30 -1.88
CA THR A 686 -9.03 25.88 -2.01
C THR A 686 -9.00 27.38 -1.76
N SER A 687 -9.92 28.12 -2.38
CA SER A 687 -9.95 29.58 -2.41
C SER A 687 -11.37 30.04 -2.75
N ASP A 688 -11.74 31.22 -2.24
CA ASP A 688 -12.94 31.93 -2.67
C ASP A 688 -12.74 32.61 -4.04
N HIS A 689 -11.50 32.99 -4.37
CA HIS A 689 -11.09 33.60 -5.64
C HIS A 689 -10.91 32.53 -6.72
N ARG A 690 -11.95 32.33 -7.53
CA ARG A 690 -12.07 31.20 -8.46
C ARG A 690 -12.34 31.66 -9.88
N ILE A 691 -11.54 31.15 -10.81
CA ILE A 691 -11.69 31.35 -12.24
C ILE A 691 -12.03 30.02 -12.91
N LEU A 692 -13.09 29.99 -13.70
CA LEU A 692 -13.50 28.84 -14.50
C LEU A 692 -13.19 29.08 -15.98
N CYS A 693 -12.28 28.30 -16.56
CA CYS A 693 -11.94 28.40 -17.97
C CYS A 693 -12.53 27.23 -18.76
N LEU A 694 -13.59 27.48 -19.53
CA LEU A 694 -14.23 26.51 -20.42
C LEU A 694 -13.92 26.76 -21.90
N GLY A 695 -13.41 27.93 -22.26
CA GLY A 695 -13.08 28.32 -23.64
C GLY A 695 -11.92 27.56 -24.31
N ARG A 696 -11.40 26.50 -23.68
CA ARG A 696 -10.29 25.68 -24.19
C ARG A 696 -10.73 24.40 -24.89
N GLN A 697 -12.03 24.15 -24.94
CA GLN A 697 -12.60 22.83 -25.27
C GLN A 697 -13.65 22.93 -26.37
N GLU A 698 -13.28 23.52 -27.51
CA GLU A 698 -14.13 23.65 -28.70
C GLU A 698 -14.65 22.29 -29.17
N GLY A 699 -15.91 22.25 -29.62
CA GLY A 699 -16.59 21.06 -30.12
C GLY A 699 -16.91 19.96 -29.07
N LEU A 700 -16.22 19.90 -27.93
CA LEU A 700 -16.41 18.85 -26.92
C LEU A 700 -17.75 18.92 -26.21
N TYR A 701 -18.30 20.13 -26.07
CA TYR A 701 -19.66 20.30 -25.54
C TYR A 701 -20.69 19.52 -26.40
N ASN A 702 -20.44 19.41 -27.70
CA ASN A 702 -21.32 18.72 -28.66
C ASN A 702 -21.09 17.20 -28.63
N THR A 703 -19.82 16.79 -28.59
CA THR A 703 -19.42 15.38 -28.79
C THR A 703 -19.32 14.55 -27.51
N ASP A 704 -19.02 15.14 -26.34
CA ASP A 704 -18.86 14.43 -25.07
C ASP A 704 -20.00 14.76 -24.10
N GLU A 705 -20.96 13.83 -23.95
CA GLU A 705 -22.11 14.00 -23.06
C GLU A 705 -21.72 14.21 -21.58
N SER A 706 -20.66 13.52 -21.12
CA SER A 706 -20.19 13.67 -19.73
C SER A 706 -19.60 15.05 -19.50
N PHE A 707 -18.84 15.55 -20.46
CA PHE A 707 -18.31 16.91 -20.43
C PHE A 707 -19.44 17.93 -20.44
N ARG A 708 -20.40 17.80 -21.36
CA ARG A 708 -21.58 18.68 -21.48
C ARG A 708 -22.35 18.80 -20.16
N ARG A 709 -22.71 17.67 -19.54
CA ARG A 709 -23.44 17.64 -18.26
C ARG A 709 -22.68 18.34 -17.13
N GLN A 710 -21.35 18.25 -17.14
CA GLN A 710 -20.51 18.89 -16.12
C GLN A 710 -20.35 20.39 -16.39
N VAL A 711 -20.20 20.82 -17.64
CA VAL A 711 -20.22 22.23 -18.04
C VAL A 711 -21.55 22.88 -17.65
N ASP A 712 -22.67 22.23 -17.96
CA ASP A 712 -24.00 22.72 -17.58
C ASP A 712 -24.14 22.91 -16.07
N TYR A 713 -23.59 21.97 -15.31
CA TYR A 713 -23.56 22.03 -13.85
C TYR A 713 -22.73 23.21 -13.34
N LEU A 714 -21.54 23.46 -13.90
CA LEU A 714 -20.67 24.56 -13.49
C LEU A 714 -21.23 25.93 -13.90
N LEU A 715 -21.84 26.05 -15.08
CA LEU A 715 -22.44 27.31 -15.56
C LEU A 715 -23.67 27.73 -14.75
N LYS A 716 -24.46 26.76 -14.24
CA LYS A 716 -25.51 27.04 -13.26
C LYS A 716 -24.96 27.69 -11.98
N ARG A 717 -23.68 27.47 -11.69
CA ARG A 717 -22.94 27.96 -10.52
C ARG A 717 -21.95 29.05 -10.86
N ARG A 718 -22.14 29.76 -11.96
CA ARG A 718 -21.24 30.86 -12.36
C ARG A 718 -21.01 31.90 -11.26
N ALA A 719 -21.96 32.08 -10.34
CA ALA A 719 -21.82 32.96 -9.17
C ALA A 719 -20.77 32.47 -8.14
N ASP A 720 -20.38 31.20 -8.18
CA ASP A 720 -19.27 30.66 -7.38
C ASP A 720 -17.90 31.08 -7.97
N PHE A 721 -17.87 31.79 -9.10
CA PHE A 721 -16.65 32.19 -9.78
C PHE A 721 -16.62 33.71 -9.96
N GLU A 722 -15.46 34.29 -9.67
CA GLU A 722 -15.19 35.69 -9.98
C GLU A 722 -15.18 35.91 -11.49
N ARG A 723 -14.78 34.87 -12.23
CA ARG A 723 -14.67 34.92 -13.68
C ARG A 723 -14.96 33.57 -14.31
N VAL A 724 -15.73 33.58 -15.39
CA VAL A 724 -16.02 32.45 -16.25
C VAL A 724 -15.59 32.79 -17.68
N VAL A 725 -14.56 32.12 -18.18
CA VAL A 725 -13.99 32.32 -19.50
C VAL A 725 -14.55 31.29 -20.47
N LEU A 726 -15.26 31.75 -21.50
CA LEU A 726 -15.97 30.94 -22.49
C LEU A 726 -15.41 31.17 -23.89
N SER A 727 -15.49 30.15 -24.74
CA SER A 727 -15.34 30.34 -26.18
C SER A 727 -16.61 30.96 -26.75
N GLU A 728 -16.49 31.68 -27.87
CA GLU A 728 -17.64 32.27 -28.57
C GLU A 728 -18.70 31.21 -28.93
N GLU A 729 -18.28 30.01 -29.36
CA GLU A 729 -19.16 28.87 -29.65
C GLU A 729 -20.03 28.51 -28.43
N LEU A 730 -19.41 28.35 -27.26
CA LEU A 730 -20.10 27.93 -26.04
C LEU A 730 -20.99 29.05 -25.48
N ALA A 731 -20.54 30.30 -25.55
CA ALA A 731 -21.31 31.47 -25.14
C ALA A 731 -22.59 31.61 -25.98
N LYS A 732 -22.48 31.59 -27.32
CA LYS A 732 -23.62 31.61 -28.25
C LYS A 732 -24.59 30.47 -27.96
N LYS A 733 -24.09 29.25 -27.78
CA LYS A 733 -24.93 28.07 -27.53
C LYS A 733 -25.69 28.11 -26.20
N LYS A 734 -25.13 28.79 -25.20
CA LYS A 734 -25.75 28.97 -23.89
C LYS A 734 -26.56 30.26 -23.75
N GLY A 735 -26.61 31.08 -24.80
CA GLY A 735 -27.25 32.39 -24.74
C GLY A 735 -26.60 33.30 -23.69
N LEU A 736 -25.30 33.10 -23.42
CA LEU A 736 -24.54 33.91 -22.48
C LEU A 736 -23.84 35.02 -23.25
N LYS A 737 -24.01 36.26 -22.80
CA LYS A 737 -23.29 37.44 -23.31
C LYS A 737 -22.19 37.83 -22.32
N LYS A 738 -21.28 38.71 -22.75
CA LYS A 738 -20.35 39.38 -21.83
C LYS A 738 -21.16 40.03 -20.71
N ASP A 739 -20.74 39.78 -19.49
CA ASP A 739 -21.33 40.24 -18.23
C ASP A 739 -20.17 40.44 -17.24
N SER A 740 -20.41 41.09 -16.12
CA SER A 740 -19.45 41.40 -15.05
C SER A 740 -18.53 40.24 -14.63
N ASN A 741 -18.95 38.98 -14.76
CA ASN A 741 -18.14 37.80 -14.49
C ASN A 741 -17.99 36.83 -15.68
N ILE A 742 -18.43 37.19 -16.89
CA ILE A 742 -18.34 36.34 -18.09
C ILE A 742 -17.45 37.01 -19.14
N VAL A 743 -16.33 36.36 -19.44
CA VAL A 743 -15.42 36.75 -20.53
C VAL A 743 -15.64 35.79 -21.70
N VAL A 744 -15.84 36.35 -22.89
CA VAL A 744 -15.99 35.59 -24.14
C VAL A 744 -14.79 35.87 -25.03
N CYS A 745 -14.03 34.83 -25.36
CA CYS A 745 -12.82 34.92 -26.15
C CYS A 745 -13.09 34.62 -27.64
N ASP A 746 -12.38 35.35 -28.50
CA ASP A 746 -12.33 35.11 -29.94
C ASP A 746 -11.34 33.96 -30.21
N GLY A 747 -11.81 32.72 -30.02
CA GLY A 747 -11.03 31.48 -30.20
C GLY A 747 -10.70 30.74 -28.89
N ARG A 748 -9.58 30.02 -28.89
CA ARG A 748 -9.12 29.22 -27.73
C ARG A 748 -8.66 30.14 -26.60
N ALA A 749 -9.33 30.08 -25.46
CA ALA A 749 -8.97 30.87 -24.27
C ALA A 749 -7.58 30.49 -23.73
N ASP A 750 -6.60 31.39 -23.84
CA ASP A 750 -5.27 31.25 -23.26
C ASP A 750 -5.19 31.88 -21.85
N PHE A 751 -3.99 31.92 -21.27
CA PHE A 751 -3.82 32.54 -19.96
C PHE A 751 -3.87 34.08 -20.00
N GLU A 752 -3.64 34.74 -21.13
CA GLU A 752 -3.79 36.20 -21.23
C GLU A 752 -5.26 36.56 -21.05
N GLU A 753 -6.15 35.85 -21.74
CA GLU A 753 -7.60 36.02 -21.60
C GLU A 753 -8.13 35.62 -20.21
N ILE A 754 -7.51 34.62 -19.56
CA ILE A 754 -7.83 34.27 -18.16
C ILE A 754 -7.55 35.43 -17.21
N TRP A 755 -6.43 36.13 -17.40
CA TRP A 755 -5.96 37.20 -16.52
C TRP A 755 -6.34 38.61 -16.97
N ARG A 756 -6.90 38.78 -18.16
CA ARG A 756 -7.30 40.06 -18.73
C ARG A 756 -8.18 40.82 -17.74
N GLU A 757 -7.66 41.88 -17.14
CA GLU A 757 -8.46 42.79 -16.33
C GLU A 757 -9.26 43.63 -17.33
N GLU A 758 -10.59 43.52 -17.34
CA GLU A 758 -11.40 44.49 -18.09
C GLU A 758 -11.19 45.84 -17.39
N GLU A 759 -10.73 46.85 -18.14
CA GLU A 759 -10.67 48.23 -17.66
C GLU A 759 -12.06 48.58 -17.10
N ARG A 760 -12.11 48.82 -15.79
CA ARG A 760 -13.34 49.10 -15.06
C ARG A 760 -13.90 50.47 -15.39
#